data_AF-A0A7X7KFH3-F1
#
_entry.id   AF-A0A7X7KFH3-F1
#
_cell.length_a   1.000
_cell.length_b   1.000
_cell.length_c   1.000
_cell.angle_alpha   90.00
_cell.angle_beta   90.00
_cell.angle_gamma   90.00
#
_symmetry.space_group_name_H-M   'P 1'
#
loop_
_entity.id
_entity.type
_entity.pdbx_description
1 polymer ?
#
loop_
_entity_poly.entity_id
_entity_poly.type
_entity_poly.pdbx_seq_one_letter_code
_entity_poly.pdbx_strand_id
1 'polypeptide(L)'
;MGRWIVTARLPALCIVIAWLGTVSSPLRADNTQAFLDGLRQRELHDVALDLLTALRDDPKTDKALRETLDYEFGVTLIGAARRLPLEQREQQLEKAREHLETFLREYPQHRLAESAIRNLTDLKTERGEALLNESRQAGKTPDDKRWLRERARAVFEESRKSLKEIDARLVKKKQHFNKLETDDPALIAQLHQLVGEMLLTRLSLSKTYYNIALTYEPGSREYVTLLREARGEFSKNYWKYSRWLGGYAFRLEQARCYRDLGEYDLALEILEALARPNSDDEDAFRRIRVAAAKMAMEIYLLPKVKQYGKAWEMFQQWEATFRRTRIIEDAIPELSYLGGEAALELARNLDGNDPNQSRLRNMYRKRANELITTAARYPGEYQLKARLKLNDPLLAEGDLRIEPPKNYEEARDRANLAWTQSLAADLKPEQVERLRAEAAVCLRYALDHPPEEIKIDELNALRFQRAYLDWIEGNYFNAAVVGEFLAEHYTEQPEGRKGAEIALAAYTGMLQEAPSGEDVSFETARITRLAEFAARHWPDDSPADAARLTLLRLAVAEKNPEKARDLLGRFSLDSPRRGEAELLAGQALWIEWLRLNRLPEDTRPGKDQMTKLLTDARLLLTEGIGRQKQSIAPEGEAPYALAAAALSLAQICLEQDQSAKAVEWLEDPKVGAYLLAKSDAAEFNRGNFRIEAFKAALRAFVAADRLEAAEQALEALEKAAPSDNLTQIYIALGRELESNFKQALAAGDRVKTDRAARGFDLFLTRIAGRPAEQITYQALLWVAETFIELGNSLSPAAGPLSPEGQQLYAKAAMAYGRIIDICRKDKEFAPREGVATAIQIRLARCIRRLGKYQDALDLLVEILAVNPDLLNAQIEASRTYQDWGTEQPGYYLFAIRGGRKTQLKNGEIIYLVWGWNRIAIRVQYSEPHKDTYYQAKYNQALCRLKYAMALDGKQKNEQLRLAESDILLILKLRPDMGGRTWYNQFDQVLKQIQAGLGVAADKRGLAAAEKAISGKT
;
A
#
# COMPACT_ATOMS: atom_id res chain seq x y z
N MET A 1 -50.05 2.52 5.64
CA MET A 1 -50.38 1.09 5.54
C MET A 1 -49.60 0.54 4.36
N GLY A 2 -48.59 -0.30 4.44
CA GLY A 2 -48.20 -1.27 5.46
C GLY A 2 -47.80 -2.52 4.67
N ARG A 3 -46.53 -2.64 4.27
CA ARG A 3 -46.02 -3.84 3.59
C ARG A 3 -44.62 -4.21 4.08
N TRP A 4 -44.69 -5.16 5.00
CA TRP A 4 -43.74 -6.18 5.43
C TRP A 4 -42.68 -6.56 4.39
N ILE A 5 -41.40 -6.53 4.79
CA ILE A 5 -40.30 -7.20 4.09
C ILE A 5 -39.52 -8.01 5.14
N VAL A 6 -39.51 -9.33 4.92
CA VAL A 6 -38.88 -10.35 5.77
C VAL A 6 -37.48 -10.67 5.23
N THR A 7 -36.51 -10.70 6.14
CA THR A 7 -35.05 -10.89 5.97
C THR A 7 -34.61 -12.36 6.01
N ALA A 8 -33.58 -12.78 5.25
CA ALA A 8 -32.61 -13.85 5.64
C ALA A 8 -31.34 -14.04 4.76
N ARG A 9 -30.18 -13.64 5.30
CA ARG A 9 -28.84 -14.30 5.49
C ARG A 9 -27.96 -14.96 4.37
N LEU A 10 -26.65 -14.61 4.49
CA LEU A 10 -25.34 -15.30 4.25
C LEU A 10 -24.59 -15.15 2.89
N PRO A 11 -23.21 -15.07 2.91
CA PRO A 11 -22.40 -14.23 2.02
C PRO A 11 -21.30 -14.98 1.20
N ALA A 12 -21.07 -14.59 -0.06
CA ALA A 12 -19.75 -14.49 -0.74
C ALA A 12 -19.88 -14.51 -2.28
N LEU A 13 -18.85 -13.97 -2.94
CA LEU A 13 -18.47 -14.04 -4.37
C LEU A 13 -19.13 -13.07 -5.35
N CYS A 14 -18.53 -11.88 -5.57
CA CYS A 14 -18.65 -11.12 -6.83
C CYS A 14 -17.52 -10.06 -7.03
N ILE A 15 -16.30 -10.25 -6.48
CA ILE A 15 -15.23 -9.23 -6.64
C ILE A 15 -13.95 -9.82 -7.25
N VAL A 16 -14.00 -10.38 -8.46
CA VAL A 16 -12.76 -10.66 -9.23
C VAL A 16 -12.82 -10.21 -10.70
N ILE A 17 -13.84 -9.48 -11.17
CA ILE A 17 -13.93 -9.05 -12.59
C ILE A 17 -13.62 -7.56 -12.78
N ALA A 18 -12.53 -7.05 -12.21
CA ALA A 18 -12.13 -5.67 -12.46
C ALA A 18 -10.63 -5.57 -12.60
N TRP A 19 -10.10 -5.90 -13.78
CA TRP A 19 -8.84 -5.36 -14.34
C TRP A 19 -8.86 -5.63 -15.86
N LEU A 20 -9.65 -4.86 -16.60
CA LEU A 20 -9.53 -4.76 -18.06
C LEU A 20 -9.40 -3.27 -18.41
N GLY A 21 -8.15 -2.88 -18.66
CA GLY A 21 -7.83 -1.58 -19.21
C GLY A 21 -8.43 -1.42 -20.61
N THR A 22 -8.93 -0.22 -20.87
CA THR A 22 -9.44 0.24 -22.15
C THR A 22 -8.35 0.22 -23.22
N VAL A 23 -8.48 -0.65 -24.22
CA VAL A 23 -7.89 -0.43 -25.55
C VAL A 23 -8.93 -0.80 -26.60
N SER A 24 -9.25 0.17 -27.43
CA SER A 24 -10.26 0.14 -28.50
C SER A 24 -9.83 -0.69 -29.72
N SER A 25 -10.64 -1.68 -30.13
CA SER A 25 -11.07 -2.13 -31.51
C SER A 25 -11.17 -3.67 -31.66
N PRO A 26 -12.13 -4.29 -32.42
CA PRO A 26 -13.40 -3.83 -33.02
C PRO A 26 -14.65 -4.48 -32.33
N LEU A 27 -15.52 -3.72 -31.65
CA LEU A 27 -16.79 -3.10 -32.11
C LEU A 27 -17.95 -4.04 -32.57
N ARG A 28 -18.44 -4.93 -31.69
CA ARG A 28 -19.90 -5.03 -31.36
C ARG A 28 -20.21 -5.96 -30.16
N ALA A 29 -19.50 -7.09 -30.01
CA ALA A 29 -19.77 -8.07 -28.95
C ALA A 29 -19.26 -7.62 -27.55
N ASP A 30 -18.18 -6.85 -27.51
CA ASP A 30 -17.50 -6.43 -26.26
C ASP A 30 -18.34 -5.46 -25.40
N ASN A 31 -19.21 -4.64 -26.02
CA ASN A 31 -20.04 -3.70 -25.27
C ASN A 31 -21.20 -4.38 -24.53
N THR A 32 -21.75 -5.47 -25.06
CA THR A 32 -22.92 -6.14 -24.45
C THR A 32 -22.53 -6.89 -23.18
N GLN A 33 -21.39 -7.59 -23.17
CA GLN A 33 -20.90 -8.28 -21.97
C GLN A 33 -20.51 -7.28 -20.89
N ALA A 34 -19.77 -6.21 -21.24
CA ALA A 34 -19.41 -5.16 -20.29
C ALA A 34 -20.65 -4.46 -19.71
N PHE A 35 -21.69 -4.26 -20.52
CA PHE A 35 -22.96 -3.70 -20.06
C PHE A 35 -23.70 -4.66 -19.11
N LEU A 36 -23.78 -5.95 -19.44
CA LEU A 36 -24.36 -6.97 -18.58
C LEU A 36 -23.65 -7.07 -17.22
N ASP A 37 -22.31 -7.05 -17.23
CA ASP A 37 -21.51 -7.03 -16.01
C ASP A 37 -21.72 -5.74 -15.21
N GLY A 38 -21.84 -4.59 -15.89
CA GLY A 38 -22.18 -3.31 -15.28
C GLY A 38 -23.56 -3.27 -14.60
N LEU A 39 -24.55 -3.98 -15.15
CA LEU A 39 -25.87 -4.15 -14.53
C LEU A 39 -25.78 -5.02 -13.26
N ARG A 40 -25.05 -6.13 -13.32
CA ARG A 40 -24.84 -7.01 -12.17
C ARG A 40 -24.06 -6.32 -11.05
N GLN A 41 -23.05 -5.52 -11.39
CA GLN A 41 -22.26 -4.74 -10.41
C GLN A 41 -23.12 -3.70 -9.68
N ARG A 42 -24.11 -3.13 -10.37
CA ARG A 42 -25.11 -2.23 -9.78
C ARG A 42 -26.31 -2.96 -9.18
N GLU A 43 -26.24 -4.29 -9.16
CA GLU A 43 -27.24 -5.19 -8.56
C GLU A 43 -28.63 -5.11 -9.21
N LEU A 44 -28.68 -4.68 -10.47
CA LEU A 44 -29.85 -4.61 -11.35
C LEU A 44 -30.04 -5.95 -12.09
N HIS A 45 -30.22 -7.02 -11.31
CA HIS A 45 -30.24 -8.38 -11.84
C HIS A 45 -31.51 -8.71 -12.63
N ASP A 46 -32.64 -8.06 -12.31
CA ASP A 46 -33.89 -8.10 -13.07
C ASP A 46 -33.70 -7.56 -14.49
N VAL A 47 -33.13 -6.36 -14.62
CA VAL A 47 -32.82 -5.74 -15.92
C VAL A 47 -31.82 -6.57 -16.72
N ALA A 48 -30.84 -7.19 -16.04
CA ALA A 48 -29.90 -8.09 -16.67
C ALA A 48 -30.56 -9.35 -17.25
N LEU A 49 -31.56 -9.91 -16.55
CA LEU A 49 -32.32 -11.08 -17.03
C LEU A 49 -33.23 -10.72 -18.21
N ASP A 50 -33.84 -9.54 -18.21
CA ASP A 50 -34.62 -9.03 -19.34
C ASP A 50 -33.75 -8.86 -20.58
N LEU A 51 -32.54 -8.29 -20.42
CA LEU A 51 -31.57 -8.15 -21.50
C LEU A 51 -31.17 -9.51 -22.08
N LEU A 52 -30.86 -10.50 -21.23
CA LEU A 52 -30.50 -11.85 -21.67
C LEU A 52 -31.65 -12.53 -22.43
N THR A 53 -32.89 -12.28 -22.03
CA THR A 53 -34.09 -12.78 -22.72
C THR A 53 -34.22 -12.15 -24.10
N ALA A 54 -34.09 -10.82 -24.19
CA ALA A 54 -34.10 -10.10 -25.47
C ALA A 54 -32.99 -10.58 -26.42
N LEU A 55 -31.79 -10.86 -25.91
CA LEU A 55 -30.67 -11.38 -26.71
C LEU A 55 -30.89 -12.82 -27.19
N ARG A 56 -31.62 -13.63 -26.42
CA ARG A 56 -31.99 -15.00 -26.83
C ARG A 56 -32.97 -14.97 -28.00
N ASP A 57 -33.91 -14.03 -27.99
CA ASP A 57 -34.97 -13.92 -28.99
C ASP A 57 -34.54 -13.15 -30.25
N ASP A 58 -33.43 -12.39 -30.20
CA ASP A 58 -32.91 -11.68 -31.37
C ASP A 58 -32.12 -12.62 -32.32
N PRO A 59 -32.59 -12.83 -33.57
CA PRO A 59 -31.86 -13.62 -34.55
C PRO A 59 -30.50 -13.02 -34.94
N LYS A 60 -30.28 -11.71 -34.71
CA LYS A 60 -29.03 -11.00 -35.01
C LYS A 60 -27.96 -11.13 -33.92
N THR A 61 -28.26 -11.78 -32.80
CA THR A 61 -27.27 -12.04 -31.75
C THR A 61 -26.09 -12.84 -32.30
N ASP A 62 -24.89 -12.36 -32.00
CA ASP A 62 -23.64 -12.99 -32.44
C ASP A 62 -23.54 -14.43 -31.91
N LYS A 63 -22.95 -15.32 -32.71
CA LYS A 63 -22.84 -16.74 -32.37
C LYS A 63 -22.08 -16.94 -31.05
N ALA A 64 -20.98 -16.23 -30.82
CA ALA A 64 -20.19 -16.39 -29.61
C ALA A 64 -20.95 -15.96 -28.35
N LEU A 65 -21.83 -14.96 -28.45
CA LEU A 65 -22.70 -14.54 -27.35
C LEU A 65 -23.87 -15.50 -27.14
N ARG A 66 -24.44 -16.03 -28.23
CA ARG A 66 -25.53 -17.01 -28.16
C ARG A 66 -25.10 -18.31 -27.45
N GLU A 67 -23.86 -18.74 -27.68
CA GLU A 67 -23.26 -19.92 -27.03
C GLU A 67 -23.06 -19.73 -25.52
N THR A 68 -23.07 -18.50 -24.98
CA THR A 68 -22.88 -18.23 -23.55
C THR A 68 -24.16 -17.86 -22.80
N LEU A 69 -25.31 -17.72 -23.47
CA LEU A 69 -26.54 -17.21 -22.84
C LEU A 69 -26.97 -18.00 -21.60
N ASP A 70 -26.99 -19.33 -21.65
CA ASP A 70 -27.38 -20.15 -20.50
C ASP A 70 -26.39 -20.03 -19.33
N TYR A 71 -25.10 -19.87 -19.61
CA TYR A 71 -24.12 -19.55 -18.57
C TYR A 71 -24.45 -18.21 -17.90
N GLU A 72 -24.71 -17.18 -18.71
CA GLU A 72 -24.99 -15.83 -18.22
C GLU A 72 -26.33 -15.75 -17.47
N PHE A 73 -27.36 -16.49 -17.88
CA PHE A 73 -28.61 -16.64 -17.12
C PHE A 73 -28.33 -17.26 -15.76
N GLY A 74 -27.61 -18.39 -15.72
CA GLY A 74 -27.25 -19.06 -14.48
C GLY A 74 -26.52 -18.15 -13.48
N VAL A 75 -25.48 -17.43 -13.93
CA VAL A 75 -24.72 -16.51 -13.08
C VAL A 75 -25.59 -15.34 -12.57
N THR A 76 -26.44 -14.78 -13.42
CA THR A 76 -27.33 -13.66 -13.04
C THR A 76 -28.36 -14.09 -12.02
N LEU A 77 -28.96 -15.28 -12.18
CA LEU A 77 -29.92 -15.86 -11.24
C LEU A 77 -29.29 -16.13 -9.87
N ILE A 78 -28.04 -16.61 -9.83
CA ILE A 78 -27.27 -16.77 -8.57
C ILE A 78 -27.10 -15.42 -7.87
N GLY A 79 -26.74 -14.37 -8.61
CA GLY A 79 -26.63 -13.01 -8.07
C GLY A 79 -27.95 -12.50 -7.49
N ALA A 80 -29.04 -12.65 -8.25
CA ALA A 80 -30.38 -12.22 -7.86
C ALA A 80 -30.89 -12.94 -6.60
N ALA A 81 -30.61 -14.24 -6.47
CA ALA A 81 -31.10 -15.07 -5.37
C ALA A 81 -30.67 -14.58 -3.98
N ARG A 82 -29.57 -13.83 -3.88
CA ARG A 82 -29.03 -13.30 -2.61
C ARG A 82 -29.98 -12.35 -1.89
N ARG A 83 -30.92 -11.74 -2.61
CA ARG A 83 -31.87 -10.74 -2.07
C ARG A 83 -33.27 -11.31 -1.84
N LEU A 84 -33.49 -12.55 -2.24
CA LEU A 84 -34.80 -13.17 -2.13
C LEU A 84 -35.00 -13.74 -0.71
N PRO A 85 -36.24 -13.72 -0.19
CA PRO A 85 -36.61 -14.50 0.98
C PRO A 85 -36.25 -15.98 0.79
N LEU A 86 -35.98 -16.69 1.89
CA LEU A 86 -35.46 -18.08 1.87
C LEU A 86 -36.23 -19.02 0.91
N GLU A 87 -37.55 -18.97 0.93
CA GLU A 87 -38.42 -19.82 0.08
C GLU A 87 -38.29 -19.50 -1.42
N GLN A 88 -38.14 -18.22 -1.77
CA GLN A 88 -37.97 -17.77 -3.16
C GLN A 88 -36.53 -17.96 -3.65
N ARG A 89 -35.56 -17.88 -2.72
CA ARG A 89 -34.14 -18.11 -2.99
C ARG A 89 -33.90 -19.52 -3.50
N GLU A 90 -34.46 -20.56 -2.88
CA GLU A 90 -34.26 -21.94 -3.32
C GLU A 90 -34.78 -22.18 -4.75
N GLN A 91 -35.96 -21.67 -5.08
CA GLN A 91 -36.53 -21.78 -6.44
C GLN A 91 -35.66 -21.07 -7.49
N GLN A 92 -35.08 -19.92 -7.13
CA GLN A 92 -34.22 -19.16 -8.03
C GLN A 92 -32.87 -19.86 -8.28
N LEU A 93 -32.26 -20.42 -7.22
CA LEU A 93 -31.01 -21.18 -7.33
C LEU A 93 -31.21 -22.47 -8.15
N GLU A 94 -32.39 -23.07 -8.08
CA GLU A 94 -32.73 -24.24 -8.89
C GLU A 94 -32.82 -23.90 -10.38
N LYS A 95 -33.45 -22.78 -10.75
CA LYS A 95 -33.43 -22.29 -12.15
C LYS A 95 -32.00 -21.99 -12.62
N ALA A 96 -31.17 -21.41 -11.74
CA ALA A 96 -29.78 -21.16 -12.07
C ALA A 96 -29.01 -22.46 -12.37
N ARG A 97 -29.29 -23.52 -11.59
CA ARG A 97 -28.74 -24.87 -11.79
C ARG A 97 -29.11 -25.43 -13.16
N GLU A 98 -30.38 -25.36 -13.54
CA GLU A 98 -30.88 -25.86 -14.84
C GLU A 98 -30.20 -25.18 -16.03
N HIS A 99 -30.02 -23.86 -15.97
CA HIS A 99 -29.32 -23.10 -17.00
C HIS A 99 -27.84 -23.49 -17.11
N LEU A 100 -27.12 -23.59 -15.98
CA LEU A 100 -25.71 -24.00 -15.99
C LEU A 100 -25.53 -25.46 -16.47
N GLU A 101 -26.42 -26.36 -16.12
CA GLU A 101 -26.43 -27.75 -16.61
C GLU A 101 -26.72 -27.83 -18.11
N THR A 102 -27.62 -26.97 -18.61
CA THR A 102 -27.91 -26.86 -20.05
C THR A 102 -26.69 -26.38 -20.81
N PHE A 103 -26.04 -25.31 -20.35
CA PHE A 103 -24.80 -24.80 -20.94
C PHE A 103 -23.69 -25.87 -21.01
N LEU A 104 -23.48 -26.64 -19.94
CA LEU A 104 -22.47 -27.70 -19.91
C LEU A 104 -22.78 -28.88 -20.84
N ARG A 105 -24.06 -29.17 -21.06
CA ARG A 105 -24.50 -30.22 -21.97
C ARG A 105 -24.28 -29.84 -23.43
N GLU A 106 -24.57 -28.59 -23.78
CA GLU A 106 -24.43 -28.08 -25.14
C GLU A 106 -22.99 -27.70 -25.48
N TYR A 107 -22.23 -27.17 -24.51
CA TYR A 107 -20.89 -26.62 -24.73
C TYR A 107 -19.83 -27.15 -23.74
N PRO A 108 -19.62 -28.47 -23.63
CA PRO A 108 -18.75 -29.08 -22.62
C PRO A 108 -17.26 -28.70 -22.72
N GLN A 109 -16.80 -28.25 -23.90
CA GLN A 109 -15.41 -27.82 -24.14
C GLN A 109 -15.23 -26.30 -24.17
N HIS A 110 -16.29 -25.52 -23.90
CA HIS A 110 -16.21 -24.07 -23.93
C HIS A 110 -15.31 -23.50 -22.83
N ARG A 111 -14.74 -22.31 -23.07
CA ARG A 111 -13.82 -21.66 -22.12
C ARG A 111 -14.44 -21.43 -20.73
N LEU A 112 -15.76 -21.25 -20.66
CA LEU A 112 -16.53 -21.05 -19.41
C LEU A 112 -17.01 -22.35 -18.74
N ALA A 113 -16.74 -23.53 -19.32
CA ALA A 113 -17.21 -24.80 -18.78
C ALA A 113 -16.72 -25.05 -17.35
N GLU A 114 -15.45 -24.77 -17.05
CA GLU A 114 -14.92 -24.93 -15.69
C GLU A 114 -15.60 -23.96 -14.70
N SER A 115 -15.87 -22.73 -15.12
CA SER A 115 -16.59 -21.74 -14.31
C SER A 115 -18.04 -22.17 -14.03
N ALA A 116 -18.71 -22.80 -15.01
CA ALA A 116 -20.06 -23.33 -14.84
C ALA A 116 -20.08 -24.51 -13.85
N ILE A 117 -19.12 -25.44 -13.96
CA ILE A 117 -18.96 -26.56 -13.01
C ILE A 117 -18.67 -26.02 -11.60
N ARG A 118 -17.81 -25.01 -11.46
CA ARG A 118 -17.53 -24.36 -10.17
C ARG A 118 -18.80 -23.75 -9.58
N ASN A 119 -19.55 -22.96 -10.35
CA ASN A 119 -20.79 -22.34 -9.89
C ASN A 119 -21.82 -23.39 -9.43
N LEU A 120 -21.98 -24.50 -10.16
CA LEU A 120 -22.81 -25.63 -9.73
C LEU A 120 -22.32 -26.26 -8.43
N THR A 121 -21.01 -26.32 -8.23
CA THR A 121 -20.41 -26.85 -7.00
C THR A 121 -20.59 -25.90 -5.81
N ASP A 122 -20.52 -24.59 -6.05
CA ASP A 122 -20.81 -23.57 -5.04
C ASP A 122 -22.29 -23.63 -4.63
N LEU A 123 -23.22 -23.80 -5.56
CA LEU A 123 -24.65 -24.03 -5.29
C LEU A 123 -24.89 -25.27 -4.41
N LYS A 124 -24.20 -26.38 -4.71
CA LYS A 124 -24.23 -27.59 -3.85
C LYS A 124 -23.71 -27.27 -2.45
N THR A 125 -22.64 -26.50 -2.34
CA THR A 125 -22.05 -26.10 -1.05
C THR A 125 -23.03 -25.24 -0.24
N GLU A 126 -23.72 -24.26 -0.85
CA GLU A 126 -24.76 -23.47 -0.17
C GLU A 126 -25.87 -24.37 0.40
N ARG A 127 -26.30 -25.41 -0.32
CA ARG A 127 -27.25 -26.40 0.19
C ARG A 127 -26.73 -27.16 1.40
N GLY A 128 -25.44 -27.52 1.41
CA GLY A 128 -24.78 -28.12 2.56
C GLY A 128 -24.80 -27.20 3.79
N GLU A 129 -24.57 -25.90 3.59
CA GLU A 129 -24.65 -24.89 4.66
C GLU A 129 -26.07 -24.72 5.20
N ALA A 130 -27.08 -24.78 4.32
CA ALA A 130 -28.49 -24.75 4.73
C ALA A 130 -28.86 -25.94 5.63
N LEU A 131 -28.46 -27.16 5.26
CA LEU A 131 -28.64 -28.37 6.09
C LEU A 131 -27.96 -28.22 7.46
N LEU A 132 -26.75 -27.64 7.48
CA LEU A 132 -26.01 -27.41 8.71
C LEU A 132 -26.72 -26.38 9.60
N ASN A 133 -27.25 -25.30 9.02
CA ASN A 133 -28.02 -24.30 9.75
C ASN A 133 -29.33 -24.88 10.30
N GLU A 134 -30.01 -25.73 9.54
CA GLU A 134 -31.20 -26.44 10.00
C GLU A 134 -30.88 -27.34 11.21
N SER A 135 -29.73 -28.02 11.20
CA SER A 135 -29.29 -28.84 12.35
C SER A 135 -29.08 -28.04 13.64
N ARG A 136 -28.88 -26.72 13.53
CA ARG A 136 -28.65 -25.81 14.67
C ARG A 136 -29.94 -25.19 15.21
N GLN A 137 -31.08 -25.38 14.55
CA GLN A 137 -32.35 -24.81 15.00
C GLN A 137 -32.84 -25.45 16.31
N ALA A 138 -33.51 -24.66 17.13
CA ALA A 138 -34.18 -25.14 18.34
C ALA A 138 -35.36 -26.06 17.96
N GLY A 139 -35.49 -27.20 18.65
CA GLY A 139 -36.59 -28.16 18.42
C GLY A 139 -36.24 -29.42 17.60
N LYS A 140 -35.03 -29.53 17.05
CA LYS A 140 -34.56 -30.77 16.37
C LYS A 140 -34.09 -31.82 17.37
N THR A 141 -34.43 -33.09 17.14
CA THR A 141 -33.96 -34.22 17.96
C THR A 141 -32.47 -34.47 17.75
N PRO A 142 -31.75 -35.11 18.68
CA PRO A 142 -30.34 -35.48 18.49
C PRO A 142 -30.08 -36.30 17.21
N ASP A 143 -31.01 -37.17 16.84
CA ASP A 143 -30.90 -38.00 15.63
C ASP A 143 -31.11 -37.17 14.35
N ASP A 144 -32.09 -36.25 14.33
CA ASP A 144 -32.27 -35.32 13.21
C ASP A 144 -31.03 -34.45 13.00
N LYS A 145 -30.41 -33.96 14.09
CA LYS A 145 -29.19 -33.16 14.02
C LYS A 145 -28.03 -33.96 13.44
N ARG A 146 -27.89 -35.23 13.82
CA ARG A 146 -26.87 -36.13 13.29
C ARG A 146 -27.08 -36.37 11.79
N TRP A 147 -28.31 -36.73 11.40
CA TRP A 147 -28.67 -36.98 10.01
C TRP A 147 -28.43 -35.77 9.10
N LEU A 148 -28.85 -34.56 9.54
CA LEU A 148 -28.62 -33.32 8.80
C LEU A 148 -27.12 -33.01 8.63
N ARG A 149 -26.32 -33.20 9.68
CA ARG A 149 -24.85 -32.99 9.64
C ARG A 149 -24.14 -33.99 8.74
N GLU A 150 -24.53 -35.27 8.78
CA GLU A 150 -23.98 -36.32 7.88
C GLU A 150 -24.29 -36.01 6.42
N ARG A 151 -25.51 -35.57 6.12
CA ARG A 151 -25.90 -35.18 4.76
C ARG A 151 -25.17 -33.92 4.29
N ALA A 152 -25.01 -32.92 5.16
CA ALA A 152 -24.19 -31.74 4.86
C ALA A 152 -22.74 -32.14 4.57
N ARG A 153 -22.16 -33.06 5.37
CA ARG A 153 -20.79 -33.56 5.18
C ARG A 153 -20.61 -34.23 3.83
N ALA A 154 -21.53 -35.12 3.44
CA ALA A 154 -21.48 -35.81 2.16
C ALA A 154 -21.46 -34.81 0.98
N VAL A 155 -22.30 -33.77 1.06
CA VAL A 155 -22.36 -32.71 0.04
C VAL A 155 -21.04 -31.92 -0.05
N PHE A 156 -20.43 -31.57 1.09
CA PHE A 156 -19.15 -30.87 1.10
C PHE A 156 -18.00 -31.75 0.60
N GLU A 157 -18.00 -33.05 0.89
CA GLU A 157 -16.98 -33.98 0.40
C GLU A 157 -17.05 -34.18 -1.12
N GLU A 158 -18.25 -34.31 -1.68
CA GLU A 158 -18.46 -34.37 -3.13
C GLU A 158 -17.99 -33.07 -3.81
N SER A 159 -18.33 -31.92 -3.20
CA SER A 159 -17.92 -30.60 -3.68
C SER A 159 -16.40 -30.45 -3.65
N ARG A 160 -15.76 -30.90 -2.56
CA ARG A 160 -14.28 -30.91 -2.42
C ARG A 160 -13.61 -31.75 -3.49
N LYS A 161 -14.15 -32.93 -3.81
CA LYS A 161 -13.64 -33.80 -4.88
C LYS A 161 -13.73 -33.09 -6.24
N SER A 162 -14.89 -32.55 -6.56
CA SER A 162 -15.15 -31.84 -7.83
C SER A 162 -14.22 -30.64 -8.00
N LEU A 163 -14.03 -29.82 -6.96
CA LEU A 163 -13.15 -28.66 -6.99
C LEU A 163 -11.66 -29.02 -7.13
N LYS A 164 -11.21 -30.15 -6.55
CA LYS A 164 -9.84 -30.66 -6.77
C LYS A 164 -9.59 -31.03 -8.23
N GLU A 165 -10.57 -31.67 -8.88
CA GLU A 165 -10.47 -32.04 -10.30
C GLU A 165 -10.43 -30.79 -11.19
N ILE A 166 -11.26 -29.79 -10.90
CA ILE A 166 -11.26 -28.48 -11.60
C ILE A 166 -9.90 -27.79 -11.42
N ASP A 167 -9.36 -27.67 -10.19
CA ASP A 167 -8.06 -27.04 -9.97
C ASP A 167 -6.94 -27.74 -10.74
N ALA A 168 -6.93 -29.08 -10.75
CA ALA A 168 -5.95 -29.85 -11.52
C ALA A 168 -6.04 -29.56 -13.03
N ARG A 169 -7.24 -29.41 -13.59
CA ARG A 169 -7.43 -29.05 -15.01
C ARG A 169 -6.96 -27.62 -15.28
N LEU A 170 -7.28 -26.66 -14.41
CA LEU A 170 -6.85 -25.26 -14.55
C LEU A 170 -5.33 -25.11 -14.43
N VAL A 171 -4.69 -25.84 -13.51
CA VAL A 171 -3.21 -25.88 -13.39
C VAL A 171 -2.56 -26.39 -14.68
N LYS A 172 -3.09 -27.46 -15.28
CA LYS A 172 -2.60 -27.96 -16.57
C LYS A 172 -2.76 -26.93 -17.69
N LYS A 173 -3.92 -26.25 -17.78
CA LYS A 173 -4.14 -25.15 -18.73
C LYS A 173 -3.10 -24.04 -18.53
N LYS A 174 -2.82 -23.63 -17.29
CA LYS A 174 -1.83 -22.58 -16.99
C LYS A 174 -0.41 -22.97 -17.38
N GLN A 175 -0.02 -24.23 -17.20
CA GLN A 175 1.29 -24.72 -17.63
C GLN A 175 1.49 -24.62 -19.14
N HIS A 176 0.42 -24.72 -19.93
CA HIS A 176 0.50 -24.51 -21.38
C HIS A 176 0.82 -23.04 -21.71
N PHE A 177 0.14 -22.08 -21.05
CA PHE A 177 0.42 -20.64 -21.23
C PHE A 177 1.84 -20.25 -20.82
N ASN A 178 2.37 -20.81 -19.73
CA ASN A 178 3.75 -20.52 -19.28
C ASN A 178 4.84 -20.92 -20.31
N LYS A 179 4.53 -21.80 -21.27
CA LYS A 179 5.47 -22.27 -22.30
C LYS A 179 5.46 -21.41 -23.57
N LEU A 180 4.53 -20.45 -23.69
CA LEU A 180 4.29 -19.73 -24.93
C LEU A 180 5.12 -18.45 -25.11
N GLU A 181 5.97 -18.04 -24.13
CA GLU A 181 6.80 -16.80 -24.13
C GLU A 181 6.29 -15.71 -25.11
N THR A 182 5.25 -14.97 -24.71
CA THR A 182 4.53 -14.04 -25.60
C THR A 182 4.15 -12.74 -24.90
N ASP A 183 4.24 -11.63 -25.63
CA ASP A 183 3.81 -10.29 -25.21
C ASP A 183 2.42 -9.93 -25.78
N ASP A 184 1.68 -10.90 -26.34
CA ASP A 184 0.33 -10.69 -26.91
C ASP A 184 -0.68 -10.30 -25.80
N PRO A 185 -1.26 -9.08 -25.85
CA PRO A 185 -2.24 -8.62 -24.86
C PRO A 185 -3.46 -9.54 -24.71
N ALA A 186 -3.91 -10.20 -25.79
CA ALA A 186 -5.06 -11.10 -25.75
C ALA A 186 -4.75 -12.40 -24.98
N LEU A 187 -3.54 -12.95 -25.16
CA LEU A 187 -3.08 -14.13 -24.42
C LEU A 187 -2.80 -13.80 -22.95
N ILE A 188 -2.28 -12.60 -22.66
CA ILE A 188 -2.13 -12.09 -21.28
C ILE A 188 -3.49 -11.96 -20.61
N ALA A 189 -4.50 -11.40 -21.29
CA ALA A 189 -5.86 -11.30 -20.77
C ALA A 189 -6.48 -12.68 -20.47
N GLN A 190 -6.29 -13.66 -21.35
CA GLN A 190 -6.73 -15.05 -21.12
C GLN A 190 -6.01 -15.69 -19.93
N LEU A 191 -4.70 -15.45 -19.77
CA LEU A 191 -3.94 -15.92 -18.62
C LEU A 191 -4.45 -15.29 -17.32
N HIS A 192 -4.77 -14.00 -17.32
CA HIS A 192 -5.36 -13.33 -16.16
C HIS A 192 -6.74 -13.90 -15.81
N GLN A 193 -7.60 -14.13 -16.80
CA GLN A 193 -8.91 -14.77 -16.59
C GLN A 193 -8.74 -16.18 -16.00
N LEU A 194 -7.80 -16.97 -16.53
CA LEU A 194 -7.49 -18.30 -16.01
C LEU A 194 -6.98 -18.25 -14.56
N VAL A 195 -6.13 -17.28 -14.22
CA VAL A 195 -5.64 -17.08 -12.85
C VAL A 195 -6.79 -16.67 -11.91
N GLY A 196 -7.72 -15.83 -12.36
CA GLY A 196 -8.93 -15.48 -11.61
C GLY A 196 -9.81 -16.69 -11.31
N GLU A 197 -10.05 -17.55 -12.30
CA GLU A 197 -10.82 -18.79 -12.14
C GLU A 197 -10.13 -19.78 -11.17
N MET A 198 -8.80 -19.88 -11.24
CA MET A 198 -8.03 -20.67 -10.28
C MET A 198 -8.16 -20.15 -8.85
N LEU A 199 -8.13 -18.83 -8.66
CA LEU A 199 -8.29 -18.21 -7.33
C LEU A 199 -9.66 -18.53 -6.72
N LEU A 200 -10.73 -18.36 -7.50
CA LEU A 200 -12.09 -18.65 -7.04
C LEU A 200 -12.28 -20.14 -6.72
N THR A 201 -11.82 -21.03 -7.61
CA THR A 201 -11.89 -22.48 -7.40
C THR A 201 -11.13 -22.90 -6.13
N ARG A 202 -9.95 -22.33 -5.89
CA ARG A 202 -9.15 -22.61 -4.69
C ARG A 202 -9.79 -22.08 -3.42
N LEU A 203 -10.42 -20.90 -3.48
CA LEU A 203 -11.15 -20.35 -2.33
C LEU A 203 -12.32 -21.26 -1.95
N SER A 204 -13.15 -21.65 -2.93
CA SER A 204 -14.23 -22.62 -2.71
C SER A 204 -13.68 -23.96 -2.19
N LEU A 205 -12.58 -24.45 -2.76
CA LEU A 205 -11.94 -25.70 -2.32
C LEU A 205 -11.50 -25.60 -0.86
N SER A 206 -10.79 -24.54 -0.47
CA SER A 206 -10.37 -24.32 0.92
C SER A 206 -11.57 -24.21 1.86
N LYS A 207 -12.66 -23.55 1.45
CA LYS A 207 -13.91 -23.47 2.22
C LYS A 207 -14.56 -24.83 2.47
N THR A 208 -14.46 -25.78 1.54
CA THR A 208 -14.99 -27.14 1.81
C THR A 208 -14.32 -27.80 3.02
N TYR A 209 -13.02 -27.60 3.26
CA TYR A 209 -12.35 -28.13 4.46
C TYR A 209 -12.95 -27.53 5.74
N TYR A 210 -13.16 -26.21 5.75
CA TYR A 210 -13.80 -25.51 6.86
C TYR A 210 -15.24 -25.98 7.09
N ASN A 211 -16.03 -26.08 6.02
CA ASN A 211 -17.43 -26.49 6.10
C ASN A 211 -17.59 -27.95 6.56
N ILE A 212 -16.70 -28.86 6.12
CA ILE A 212 -16.65 -30.25 6.64
C ILE A 212 -16.34 -30.23 8.14
N ALA A 213 -15.40 -29.40 8.61
CA ALA A 213 -15.08 -29.28 10.02
C ALA A 213 -16.32 -28.89 10.85
N LEU A 214 -17.12 -27.94 10.35
CA LEU A 214 -18.33 -27.47 11.03
C LEU A 214 -19.46 -28.52 11.13
N THR A 215 -19.36 -29.66 10.44
CA THR A 215 -20.30 -30.79 10.58
C THR A 215 -20.01 -31.67 11.81
N TYR A 216 -18.85 -31.47 12.44
CA TYR A 216 -18.47 -32.13 13.69
C TYR A 216 -18.79 -31.23 14.89
N GLU A 217 -18.86 -31.81 16.09
CA GLU A 217 -19.10 -31.03 17.30
C GLU A 217 -17.93 -30.07 17.57
N PRO A 218 -18.20 -28.81 17.96
CA PRO A 218 -17.14 -27.86 18.32
C PRO A 218 -16.21 -28.43 19.39
N GLY A 219 -14.90 -28.42 19.09
CA GLY A 219 -13.85 -28.93 19.98
C GLY A 219 -13.57 -30.43 19.87
N SER A 220 -14.29 -31.20 19.03
CA SER A 220 -13.92 -32.60 18.76
C SER A 220 -12.55 -32.71 18.07
N ARG A 221 -11.93 -33.90 18.11
CA ARG A 221 -10.64 -34.13 17.46
C ARG A 221 -10.73 -33.87 15.95
N GLU A 222 -11.80 -34.33 15.31
CA GLU A 222 -12.08 -34.15 13.88
C GLU A 222 -12.27 -32.68 13.55
N TYR A 223 -13.08 -31.95 14.34
CA TYR A 223 -13.28 -30.51 14.20
C TYR A 223 -11.95 -29.73 14.22
N VAL A 224 -11.13 -29.97 15.25
CA VAL A 224 -9.83 -29.29 15.40
C VAL A 224 -8.87 -29.65 14.26
N THR A 225 -8.82 -30.93 13.87
CA THR A 225 -7.91 -31.39 12.80
C THR A 225 -8.29 -30.76 11.46
N LEU A 226 -9.56 -30.79 11.09
CA LEU A 226 -10.04 -30.23 9.82
C LEU A 226 -9.96 -28.71 9.77
N LEU A 227 -10.18 -28.01 10.89
CA LEU A 227 -9.95 -26.56 10.94
C LEU A 227 -8.47 -26.20 10.77
N ARG A 228 -7.54 -27.00 11.31
CA ARG A 228 -6.10 -26.80 11.09
C ARG A 228 -5.71 -27.06 9.64
N GLU A 229 -6.30 -28.06 9.00
CA GLU A 229 -6.14 -28.31 7.56
C GLU A 229 -6.69 -27.14 6.73
N ALA A 230 -7.91 -26.69 7.01
CA ALA A 230 -8.53 -25.54 6.34
C ALA A 230 -7.65 -24.29 6.47
N ARG A 231 -7.19 -23.99 7.70
CA ARG A 231 -6.22 -22.91 7.99
C ARG A 231 -4.94 -23.05 7.14
N GLY A 232 -4.40 -24.26 7.03
CA GLY A 232 -3.22 -24.54 6.22
C GLY A 232 -3.45 -24.24 4.73
N GLU A 233 -4.59 -24.67 4.18
CA GLU A 233 -4.96 -24.39 2.79
C GLU A 233 -5.22 -22.90 2.55
N PHE A 234 -5.89 -22.19 3.47
CA PHE A 234 -6.06 -20.73 3.36
C PHE A 234 -4.71 -20.00 3.42
N SER A 235 -3.83 -20.35 4.36
CA SER A 235 -2.48 -19.76 4.49
C SER A 235 -1.66 -19.95 3.22
N LYS A 236 -1.60 -21.19 2.72
CA LYS A 236 -0.88 -21.56 1.50
C LYS A 236 -1.35 -20.76 0.29
N ASN A 237 -2.66 -20.60 0.13
CA ASN A 237 -3.20 -19.82 -0.99
C ASN A 237 -3.03 -18.31 -0.79
N TYR A 238 -3.13 -17.79 0.44
CA TYR A 238 -2.83 -16.38 0.72
C TYR A 238 -1.40 -16.02 0.28
N TRP A 239 -0.38 -16.74 0.75
CA TRP A 239 1.01 -16.43 0.42
C TRP A 239 1.31 -16.53 -1.07
N LYS A 240 0.70 -17.51 -1.75
CA LYS A 240 0.84 -17.69 -3.20
C LYS A 240 0.23 -16.54 -4.01
N TYR A 241 -0.77 -15.85 -3.46
CA TYR A 241 -1.57 -14.87 -4.18
C TYR A 241 -1.70 -13.53 -3.47
N SER A 242 -0.78 -13.21 -2.54
CA SER A 242 -0.82 -12.01 -1.68
C SER A 242 -0.77 -10.69 -2.45
N ARG A 243 -0.31 -10.71 -3.71
CA ARG A 243 -0.32 -9.56 -4.63
C ARG A 243 -1.67 -9.31 -5.30
N TRP A 244 -2.62 -10.23 -5.19
CA TRP A 244 -3.93 -10.14 -5.83
C TRP A 244 -4.99 -9.91 -4.76
N LEU A 245 -6.04 -9.14 -5.08
CA LEU A 245 -7.16 -8.89 -4.17
C LEU A 245 -7.76 -10.19 -3.60
N GLY A 246 -7.85 -11.23 -4.44
CA GLY A 246 -8.31 -12.56 -4.03
C GLY A 246 -7.47 -13.22 -2.92
N GLY A 247 -6.20 -12.85 -2.77
CA GLY A 247 -5.33 -13.28 -1.67
C GLY A 247 -5.90 -12.91 -0.30
N TYR A 248 -6.40 -11.69 -0.15
CA TYR A 248 -6.93 -11.19 1.12
C TYR A 248 -8.22 -11.90 1.56
N ALA A 249 -9.00 -12.46 0.63
CA ALA A 249 -10.12 -13.32 0.97
C ALA A 249 -9.65 -14.61 1.66
N PHE A 250 -8.56 -15.24 1.20
CA PHE A 250 -7.97 -16.38 1.90
C PHE A 250 -7.48 -16.00 3.30
N ARG A 251 -6.88 -14.81 3.43
CA ARG A 251 -6.37 -14.29 4.71
C ARG A 251 -7.49 -14.06 5.72
N LEU A 252 -8.63 -13.52 5.28
CA LEU A 252 -9.82 -13.33 6.11
C LEU A 252 -10.38 -14.67 6.60
N GLU A 253 -10.51 -15.67 5.71
CA GLU A 253 -11.01 -17.00 6.11
C GLU A 253 -9.98 -17.77 6.97
N GLN A 254 -8.68 -17.52 6.80
CA GLN A 254 -7.65 -18.03 7.71
C GLN A 254 -7.87 -17.53 9.14
N ALA A 255 -8.15 -16.23 9.30
CA ALA A 255 -8.46 -15.64 10.60
C ALA A 255 -9.73 -16.24 11.22
N ARG A 256 -10.74 -16.55 10.40
CA ARG A 256 -11.93 -17.29 10.85
C ARG A 256 -11.57 -18.65 11.44
N CYS A 257 -10.67 -19.40 10.81
CA CYS A 257 -10.20 -20.68 11.36
C CYS A 257 -9.49 -20.49 12.70
N TYR A 258 -8.61 -19.49 12.84
CA TYR A 258 -7.96 -19.17 14.12
C TYR A 258 -8.98 -18.84 15.21
N ARG A 259 -9.97 -18.00 14.89
CA ARG A 259 -11.07 -17.66 15.81
C ARG A 259 -11.84 -18.90 16.27
N ASP A 260 -12.22 -19.76 15.33
CA ASP A 260 -13.04 -20.95 15.62
C ASP A 260 -12.24 -22.07 16.32
N LEU A 261 -10.90 -22.01 16.28
CA LEU A 261 -9.97 -22.81 17.09
C LEU A 261 -9.74 -22.22 18.49
N GLY A 262 -10.21 -20.99 18.76
CA GLY A 262 -9.94 -20.27 20.01
C GLY A 262 -8.55 -19.62 20.08
N GLU A 263 -7.81 -19.59 18.97
CA GLU A 263 -6.49 -18.95 18.82
C GLU A 263 -6.68 -17.45 18.52
N TYR A 264 -7.29 -16.71 19.45
CA TYR A 264 -7.77 -15.35 19.22
C TYR A 264 -6.69 -14.33 18.90
N ASP A 265 -5.51 -14.41 19.52
CA ASP A 265 -4.42 -13.45 19.27
C ASP A 265 -3.95 -13.50 17.81
N LEU A 266 -3.81 -14.71 17.25
CA LEU A 266 -3.45 -14.94 15.85
C LEU A 266 -4.57 -14.51 14.90
N ALA A 267 -5.83 -14.71 15.29
CA ALA A 267 -6.95 -14.20 14.51
C ALA A 267 -6.95 -12.67 14.46
N LEU A 268 -6.74 -12.01 15.60
CA LEU A 268 -6.71 -10.55 15.73
C LEU A 268 -5.54 -9.93 14.98
N GLU A 269 -4.34 -10.51 15.03
CA GLU A 269 -3.19 -10.04 14.25
C GLU A 269 -3.54 -9.91 12.76
N ILE A 270 -4.21 -10.93 12.22
CA ILE A 270 -4.64 -10.93 10.82
C ILE A 270 -5.76 -9.92 10.57
N LEU A 271 -6.79 -9.90 11.42
CA LEU A 271 -7.98 -9.07 11.21
C LEU A 271 -7.68 -7.59 11.38
N GLU A 272 -6.84 -7.21 12.34
CA GLU A 272 -6.38 -5.83 12.53
C GLU A 272 -5.60 -5.35 11.29
N ALA A 273 -4.70 -6.18 10.75
CA ALA A 273 -3.97 -5.84 9.52
C ALA A 273 -4.91 -5.67 8.32
N LEU A 274 -5.93 -6.53 8.19
CA LEU A 274 -6.93 -6.45 7.12
C LEU A 274 -7.90 -5.28 7.28
N ALA A 275 -8.16 -4.81 8.50
CA ALA A 275 -9.12 -3.73 8.78
C ALA A 275 -8.53 -2.33 8.59
N ARG A 276 -7.19 -2.18 8.58
CA ARG A 276 -6.52 -0.88 8.49
C ARG A 276 -6.85 -0.11 7.19
N PRO A 277 -7.09 1.21 7.27
CA PRO A 277 -7.20 2.05 6.07
C PRO A 277 -5.82 2.26 5.43
N ASN A 278 -5.63 1.83 4.18
CA ASN A 278 -4.52 2.26 3.32
C ASN A 278 -4.96 3.43 2.44
N SER A 279 -4.04 4.35 2.10
CA SER A 279 -4.32 5.62 1.42
C SER A 279 -4.76 5.49 -0.05
N ASP A 280 -4.60 4.32 -0.66
CA ASP A 280 -4.62 4.18 -2.14
C ASP A 280 -5.72 3.26 -2.69
N ASP A 281 -6.63 2.68 -1.88
CA ASP A 281 -7.41 1.51 -2.36
C ASP A 281 -8.83 1.76 -2.88
N GLU A 282 -9.01 1.24 -4.11
CA GLU A 282 -10.22 0.94 -4.87
C GLU A 282 -11.38 0.37 -4.02
N ASP A 283 -12.62 0.65 -4.43
CA ASP A 283 -13.86 0.14 -3.82
C ASP A 283 -13.88 -1.38 -3.56
N ALA A 284 -13.07 -2.13 -4.31
CA ALA A 284 -12.96 -3.59 -4.24
C ALA A 284 -12.38 -4.12 -2.91
N PHE A 285 -11.49 -3.40 -2.23
CA PHE A 285 -10.91 -3.82 -0.93
C PHE A 285 -11.85 -3.55 0.26
N ARG A 286 -12.85 -2.67 0.06
CA ARG A 286 -13.70 -2.13 1.12
C ARG A 286 -14.53 -3.19 1.85
N ARG A 287 -15.05 -4.21 1.14
CA ARG A 287 -15.84 -5.30 1.76
C ARG A 287 -15.02 -6.20 2.67
N ILE A 288 -13.75 -6.46 2.33
CA ILE A 288 -12.85 -7.28 3.13
C ILE A 288 -12.53 -6.58 4.45
N ARG A 289 -12.27 -5.26 4.41
CA ARG A 289 -12.02 -4.44 5.62
C ARG A 289 -13.20 -4.48 6.58
N VAL A 290 -14.41 -4.27 6.07
CA VAL A 290 -15.64 -4.28 6.90
C VAL A 290 -15.83 -5.66 7.53
N ALA A 291 -15.64 -6.74 6.78
CA ALA A 291 -15.75 -8.09 7.31
C ALA A 291 -14.66 -8.40 8.36
N ALA A 292 -13.43 -7.91 8.16
CA ALA A 292 -12.34 -8.06 9.10
C ALA A 292 -12.60 -7.29 10.42
N ALA A 293 -13.00 -6.02 10.31
CA ALA A 293 -13.34 -5.17 11.45
C ALA A 293 -14.49 -5.79 12.27
N LYS A 294 -15.56 -6.24 11.61
CA LYS A 294 -16.67 -6.94 12.27
C LYS A 294 -16.16 -8.15 13.07
N MET A 295 -15.38 -9.02 12.45
CA MET A 295 -14.88 -10.24 13.11
C MET A 295 -13.91 -9.91 14.26
N ALA A 296 -13.08 -8.89 14.12
CA ALA A 296 -12.19 -8.44 15.19
C ALA A 296 -12.98 -7.91 16.39
N MET A 297 -14.01 -7.08 16.15
CA MET A 297 -14.89 -6.57 17.19
C MET A 297 -15.64 -7.71 17.90
N GLU A 298 -16.16 -8.69 17.16
CA GLU A 298 -16.77 -9.89 17.75
C GLU A 298 -15.79 -10.61 18.69
N ILE A 299 -14.51 -10.73 18.32
CA ILE A 299 -13.47 -11.36 19.16
C ILE A 299 -13.16 -10.52 20.40
N TYR A 300 -12.94 -9.22 20.25
CA TYR A 300 -12.64 -8.34 21.38
C TYR A 300 -13.75 -8.30 22.44
N LEU A 301 -15.01 -8.39 22.00
CA LEU A 301 -16.19 -8.42 22.87
C LEU A 301 -16.39 -9.76 23.59
N LEU A 302 -15.65 -10.82 23.23
CA LEU A 302 -15.81 -12.12 23.88
C LEU A 302 -15.52 -12.03 25.39
N PRO A 303 -16.29 -12.74 26.24
CA PRO A 303 -16.06 -12.75 27.69
C PRO A 303 -14.67 -13.22 28.13
N LYS A 304 -13.95 -13.96 27.28
CA LYS A 304 -12.57 -14.41 27.53
C LYS A 304 -11.51 -13.39 27.10
N VAL A 305 -11.84 -12.47 26.18
CA VAL A 305 -10.89 -11.49 25.61
C VAL A 305 -11.04 -10.14 26.30
N LYS A 306 -12.28 -9.64 26.48
CA LYS A 306 -12.61 -8.39 27.21
C LYS A 306 -11.82 -7.15 26.78
N GLN A 307 -11.39 -7.07 25.53
CA GLN A 307 -10.64 -5.91 24.99
C GLN A 307 -11.63 -4.85 24.44
N TYR A 308 -12.56 -4.39 25.28
CA TYR A 308 -13.65 -3.49 24.87
C TYR A 308 -13.15 -2.16 24.26
N GLY A 309 -12.02 -1.64 24.77
CA GLY A 309 -11.38 -0.44 24.23
C GLY A 309 -10.96 -0.59 22.76
N LYS A 310 -10.36 -1.73 22.39
CA LYS A 310 -9.98 -2.00 21.00
C LYS A 310 -11.19 -2.20 20.08
N ALA A 311 -12.26 -2.81 20.58
CA ALA A 311 -13.52 -2.90 19.84
C ALA A 311 -14.11 -1.51 19.56
N TRP A 312 -14.05 -0.62 20.56
CA TRP A 312 -14.47 0.77 20.44
C TRP A 312 -13.62 1.56 19.43
N GLU A 313 -12.30 1.46 19.51
CA GLU A 313 -11.37 2.09 18.56
C GLU A 313 -11.61 1.62 17.11
N MET A 314 -11.80 0.32 16.91
CA MET A 314 -12.11 -0.27 15.60
C MET A 314 -13.42 0.31 15.03
N PHE A 315 -14.45 0.46 15.87
CA PHE A 315 -15.71 1.10 15.48
C PHE A 315 -15.51 2.56 15.07
N GLN A 316 -14.78 3.34 15.88
CA GLN A 316 -14.53 4.75 15.59
C GLN A 316 -13.78 4.95 14.26
N GLN A 317 -12.80 4.08 13.96
CA GLN A 317 -12.08 4.10 12.69
C GLN A 317 -13.01 3.80 11.50
N TRP A 318 -13.91 2.81 11.64
CA TRP A 318 -14.90 2.51 10.61
C TRP A 318 -15.89 3.67 10.43
N GLU A 319 -16.42 4.23 11.51
CA GLU A 319 -17.41 5.32 11.47
C GLU A 319 -16.86 6.56 10.76
N ALA A 320 -15.60 6.93 11.05
CA ALA A 320 -14.91 8.04 10.39
C ALA A 320 -14.73 7.83 8.87
N THR A 321 -14.69 6.57 8.42
CA THR A 321 -14.59 6.19 7.01
C THR A 321 -15.96 6.15 6.33
N PHE A 322 -16.99 5.69 7.04
CA PHE A 322 -18.37 5.56 6.54
C PHE A 322 -19.00 6.92 6.20
N ARG A 323 -18.85 7.94 7.08
CA ARG A 323 -19.43 9.28 6.85
C ARG A 323 -18.94 9.95 5.54
N ARG A 324 -17.76 9.55 5.05
CA ARG A 324 -17.18 10.01 3.77
C ARG A 324 -17.78 9.35 2.53
N THR A 325 -18.52 8.23 2.67
CA THR A 325 -18.98 7.41 1.53
C THR A 325 -20.43 6.93 1.68
N ARG A 326 -21.33 7.54 0.91
CA ARG A 326 -22.79 7.32 0.88
C ARG A 326 -23.30 5.91 0.49
N ILE A 327 -22.44 4.88 0.39
CA ILE A 327 -22.72 3.68 -0.42
C ILE A 327 -22.81 2.35 0.39
N ILE A 328 -22.47 2.31 1.70
CA ILE A 328 -22.57 1.05 2.48
C ILE A 328 -23.60 1.15 3.59
N GLU A 329 -24.88 1.16 3.21
CA GLU A 329 -25.98 1.06 4.17
C GLU A 329 -26.01 -0.31 4.88
N ASP A 330 -25.53 -1.36 4.21
CA ASP A 330 -25.70 -2.75 4.64
C ASP A 330 -24.93 -3.15 5.92
N ALA A 331 -23.81 -2.49 6.23
CA ALA A 331 -22.95 -2.85 7.37
C ALA A 331 -23.17 -1.98 8.63
N ILE A 332 -23.97 -0.92 8.48
CA ILE A 332 -24.30 0.02 9.56
C ILE A 332 -24.89 -0.70 10.77
N PRO A 333 -25.92 -1.56 10.65
CA PRO A 333 -26.54 -2.14 11.83
C PRO A 333 -25.62 -3.05 12.63
N GLU A 334 -24.79 -3.86 11.99
CA GLU A 334 -23.88 -4.78 12.70
C GLU A 334 -22.79 -4.02 13.45
N LEU A 335 -22.12 -3.10 12.77
CA LEU A 335 -21.01 -2.36 13.38
C LEU A 335 -21.51 -1.37 14.42
N SER A 336 -22.67 -0.74 14.21
CA SER A 336 -23.31 0.10 15.24
C SER A 336 -23.67 -0.71 16.48
N TYR A 337 -24.23 -1.92 16.31
CA TYR A 337 -24.51 -2.77 17.47
C TYR A 337 -23.24 -3.15 18.24
N LEU A 338 -22.21 -3.64 17.54
CA LEU A 338 -20.96 -4.07 18.18
C LEU A 338 -20.21 -2.89 18.83
N GLY A 339 -20.20 -1.72 18.20
CA GLY A 339 -19.64 -0.48 18.75
C GLY A 339 -20.43 0.01 19.97
N GLY A 340 -21.75 -0.07 19.92
CA GLY A 340 -22.63 0.26 21.04
C GLY A 340 -22.45 -0.70 22.22
N GLU A 341 -22.24 -2.00 21.96
CA GLU A 341 -21.92 -2.98 22.99
C GLU A 341 -20.54 -2.72 23.62
N ALA A 342 -19.53 -2.39 22.80
CA ALA A 342 -18.21 -2.00 23.30
C ALA A 342 -18.29 -0.75 24.21
N ALA A 343 -18.99 0.29 23.77
CA ALA A 343 -19.21 1.50 24.57
C ALA A 343 -19.97 1.20 25.87
N LEU A 344 -20.98 0.33 25.84
CA LEU A 344 -21.72 -0.02 27.05
C LEU A 344 -20.85 -0.76 28.07
N GLU A 345 -20.04 -1.72 27.64
CA GLU A 345 -19.13 -2.44 28.54
C GLU A 345 -18.00 -1.52 29.06
N LEU A 346 -17.52 -0.57 28.25
CA LEU A 346 -16.61 0.48 28.72
C LEU A 346 -17.26 1.35 29.80
N ALA A 347 -18.52 1.76 29.63
CA ALA A 347 -19.25 2.50 30.65
C ALA A 347 -19.43 1.69 31.94
N ARG A 348 -19.70 0.38 31.85
CA ARG A 348 -19.83 -0.49 33.03
C ARG A 348 -18.54 -0.64 33.84
N ASN A 349 -17.39 -0.58 33.18
CA ASN A 349 -16.09 -0.76 33.83
C ASN A 349 -15.55 0.53 34.47
N LEU A 350 -16.30 1.64 34.40
CA LEU A 350 -15.94 2.92 34.99
C LEU A 350 -16.73 3.16 36.27
N ASP A 351 -16.06 3.64 37.32
CA ASP A 351 -16.71 3.98 38.58
C ASP A 351 -17.53 5.27 38.42
N GLY A 352 -18.85 5.16 38.60
CA GLY A 352 -19.76 6.31 38.54
C GLY A 352 -19.62 7.29 39.70
N ASN A 353 -18.90 6.92 40.77
CA ASN A 353 -18.65 7.76 41.95
C ASN A 353 -17.27 8.46 41.91
N ASP A 354 -16.41 8.11 40.95
CA ASP A 354 -15.16 8.84 40.69
C ASP A 354 -15.45 9.96 39.68
N PRO A 355 -15.21 11.24 40.02
CA PRO A 355 -15.52 12.36 39.15
C PRO A 355 -14.90 12.32 37.74
N ASN A 356 -13.70 11.74 37.61
CA ASN A 356 -13.04 11.65 36.32
C ASN A 356 -13.59 10.50 35.48
N GLN A 357 -14.00 9.41 36.13
CA GLN A 357 -14.55 8.23 35.45
C GLN A 357 -16.05 8.39 35.17
N SER A 358 -16.79 9.12 36.00
CA SER A 358 -18.22 9.38 35.85
C SER A 358 -18.55 10.12 34.56
N ARG A 359 -17.76 11.15 34.21
CA ARG A 359 -17.86 11.86 32.93
C ARG A 359 -17.66 10.93 31.74
N LEU A 360 -16.60 10.11 31.78
CA LEU A 360 -16.26 9.18 30.72
C LEU A 360 -17.32 8.05 30.61
N ARG A 361 -17.85 7.60 31.73
CA ARG A 361 -18.97 6.64 31.83
C ARG A 361 -20.22 7.19 31.17
N ASN A 362 -20.58 8.44 31.44
CA ASN A 362 -21.74 9.11 30.84
C ASN A 362 -21.58 9.29 29.32
N MET A 363 -20.39 9.66 28.86
CA MET A 363 -20.07 9.76 27.43
C MET A 363 -20.28 8.41 26.72
N TYR A 364 -19.66 7.34 27.24
CA TYR A 364 -19.81 6.01 26.67
C TYR A 364 -21.26 5.50 26.74
N ARG A 365 -22.00 5.78 27.82
CA ARG A 365 -23.43 5.46 27.93
C ARG A 365 -24.25 6.13 26.84
N LYS A 366 -24.13 7.46 26.68
CA LYS A 366 -24.88 8.21 25.64
C LYS A 366 -24.59 7.63 24.26
N ARG A 367 -23.31 7.37 23.99
CA ARG A 367 -22.87 6.82 22.71
C ARG A 367 -23.37 5.40 22.47
N ALA A 368 -23.37 4.55 23.49
CA ALA A 368 -23.98 3.22 23.43
C ALA A 368 -25.47 3.30 23.07
N ASN A 369 -26.23 4.21 23.71
CA ASN A 369 -27.66 4.39 23.42
C ASN A 369 -27.91 4.76 21.96
N GLU A 370 -27.16 5.74 21.43
CA GLU A 370 -27.28 6.20 20.03
C GLU A 370 -27.02 5.08 19.03
N LEU A 371 -25.94 4.32 19.24
CA LEU A 371 -25.50 3.27 18.33
C LEU A 371 -26.43 2.05 18.35
N ILE A 372 -26.86 1.62 19.54
CA ILE A 372 -27.80 0.53 19.69
C ILE A 372 -29.18 0.94 19.14
N THR A 373 -29.61 2.19 19.34
CA THR A 373 -30.83 2.73 18.73
C THR A 373 -30.75 2.72 17.21
N THR A 374 -29.59 3.09 16.66
CA THR A 374 -29.34 3.03 15.21
C THR A 374 -29.49 1.61 14.69
N ALA A 375 -28.84 0.63 15.33
CA ALA A 375 -28.95 -0.78 14.96
C ALA A 375 -30.39 -1.33 15.06
N ALA A 376 -31.19 -0.85 16.02
CA ALA A 376 -32.59 -1.27 16.20
C ALA A 376 -33.55 -0.79 15.08
N ARG A 377 -33.16 0.23 14.31
CA ARG A 377 -33.97 0.80 13.21
C ARG A 377 -33.89 -0.02 11.93
N TYR A 378 -32.76 -0.67 11.66
CA TYR A 378 -32.56 -1.45 10.45
C TYR A 378 -33.04 -2.90 10.63
N PRO A 379 -33.82 -3.47 9.68
CA PRO A 379 -34.18 -4.89 9.70
C PRO A 379 -32.93 -5.78 9.55
N GLY A 380 -32.77 -6.78 10.43
CA GLY A 380 -31.63 -7.69 10.35
C GLY A 380 -31.39 -8.49 11.64
N GLU A 381 -30.35 -9.33 11.64
CA GLU A 381 -30.01 -10.17 12.80
C GLU A 381 -29.79 -9.38 14.11
N TYR A 382 -29.23 -8.18 13.99
CA TYR A 382 -28.91 -7.33 15.13
C TYR A 382 -30.09 -6.48 15.61
N GLN A 383 -31.19 -6.43 14.86
CA GLN A 383 -32.36 -5.62 15.23
C GLN A 383 -32.96 -6.08 16.56
N LEU A 384 -33.22 -7.39 16.70
CA LEU A 384 -33.77 -7.95 17.93
C LEU A 384 -32.77 -7.84 19.09
N LYS A 385 -31.49 -8.13 18.82
CA LYS A 385 -30.41 -7.98 19.81
C LYS A 385 -30.33 -6.55 20.33
N ALA A 386 -30.38 -5.57 19.43
CA ALA A 386 -30.35 -4.15 19.76
C ALA A 386 -31.58 -3.72 20.58
N ARG A 387 -32.80 -4.10 20.16
CA ARG A 387 -34.03 -3.80 20.90
C ARG A 387 -34.03 -4.35 22.31
N LEU A 388 -33.50 -5.57 22.51
CA LEU A 388 -33.34 -6.15 23.84
C LEU A 388 -32.28 -5.40 24.65
N LYS A 389 -31.16 -5.03 24.02
CA LYS A 389 -30.05 -4.30 24.66
C LYS A 389 -30.44 -2.87 25.07
N LEU A 390 -31.42 -2.24 24.42
CA LEU A 390 -31.95 -0.92 24.82
C LEU A 390 -32.65 -0.93 26.20
N ASN A 391 -33.04 -2.10 26.72
CA ASN A 391 -33.62 -2.21 28.06
C ASN A 391 -32.56 -2.27 29.18
N ASP A 392 -31.28 -2.08 28.86
CA ASP A 392 -30.21 -2.12 29.85
C ASP A 392 -30.33 -0.97 30.87
N PRO A 393 -30.35 -1.25 32.19
CA PRO A 393 -30.50 -0.21 33.22
C PRO A 393 -29.45 0.88 33.15
N LEU A 394 -28.23 0.54 32.70
CA LEU A 394 -27.16 1.52 32.57
C LEU A 394 -27.49 2.58 31.52
N LEU A 395 -28.27 2.25 30.48
CA LEU A 395 -28.73 3.22 29.49
C LEU A 395 -29.84 4.15 30.02
N ALA A 396 -30.47 3.79 31.14
CA ALA A 396 -31.55 4.54 31.80
C ALA A 396 -31.08 5.39 33.00
N GLU A 397 -29.90 5.13 33.57
CA GLU A 397 -29.29 6.01 34.58
C GLU A 397 -28.93 7.36 33.95
N GLY A 398 -29.33 8.50 34.55
CA GLY A 398 -28.79 9.82 34.20
C GLY A 398 -29.75 10.90 33.73
N ASP A 399 -31.07 10.74 33.84
CA ASP A 399 -31.97 11.90 33.85
C ASP A 399 -31.76 12.67 35.17
N LEU A 400 -30.84 13.64 35.18
CA LEU A 400 -30.73 14.62 36.26
C LEU A 400 -32.05 15.40 36.35
N ARG A 401 -32.92 15.07 37.31
CA ARG A 401 -34.11 15.87 37.62
C ARG A 401 -33.67 17.23 38.19
N ILE A 402 -33.43 18.19 37.31
CA ILE A 402 -33.30 19.62 37.67
C ILE A 402 -34.72 20.16 37.81
N GLU A 403 -35.05 20.69 38.99
CA GLU A 403 -36.36 21.32 39.20
C GLU A 403 -36.50 22.54 38.28
N PRO A 404 -37.56 22.60 37.45
CA PRO A 404 -37.77 23.72 36.55
C PRO A 404 -37.98 25.02 37.34
N PRO A 405 -37.42 26.16 36.89
CA PRO A 405 -37.61 27.45 37.55
C PRO A 405 -39.09 27.89 37.43
N LYS A 406 -39.56 28.69 38.39
CA LYS A 406 -40.98 29.06 38.48
C LYS A 406 -41.33 30.31 37.68
N ASN A 407 -40.37 31.19 37.43
CA ASN A 407 -40.54 32.44 36.71
C ASN A 407 -39.22 32.88 36.06
N TYR A 408 -39.27 33.93 35.25
CA TYR A 408 -38.11 34.47 34.53
C TYR A 408 -36.98 34.93 35.45
N GLU A 409 -37.28 35.66 36.53
CA GLU A 409 -36.27 36.19 37.45
C GLU A 409 -35.48 35.07 38.11
N GLU A 410 -36.18 34.04 38.60
CA GLU A 410 -35.58 32.85 39.18
C GLU A 410 -34.74 32.11 38.14
N ALA A 411 -35.25 31.95 36.91
CA ALA A 411 -34.52 31.30 35.83
C ALA A 411 -33.23 32.03 35.46
N ARG A 412 -33.29 33.36 35.32
CA ARG A 412 -32.13 34.20 35.01
C ARG A 412 -31.07 34.13 36.10
N ASP A 413 -31.46 34.31 37.36
CA ASP A 413 -30.51 34.37 38.46
C ASP A 413 -29.85 33.01 38.70
N ARG A 414 -30.62 31.92 38.62
CA ARG A 414 -30.09 30.55 38.68
C ARG A 414 -29.17 30.24 37.51
N ALA A 415 -29.55 30.65 36.30
CA ALA A 415 -28.72 30.51 35.11
C ALA A 415 -27.36 31.21 35.26
N ASN A 416 -27.38 32.51 35.62
CA ASN A 416 -26.17 33.31 35.80
C ASN A 416 -25.25 32.75 36.89
N LEU A 417 -25.83 32.33 38.02
CA LEU A 417 -25.07 31.76 39.13
C LEU A 417 -24.44 30.42 38.73
N ALA A 418 -25.23 29.49 38.20
CA ALA A 418 -24.76 28.17 37.80
C ALA A 418 -23.70 28.26 36.69
N TRP A 419 -23.92 29.14 35.71
CA TRP A 419 -22.95 29.46 34.67
C TRP A 419 -21.64 29.96 35.25
N THR A 420 -21.68 31.01 36.06
CA THR A 420 -20.46 31.64 36.62
C THR A 420 -19.69 30.67 37.48
N GLN A 421 -20.38 29.88 38.31
CA GLN A 421 -19.77 28.82 39.10
C GLN A 421 -19.13 27.76 38.20
N SER A 422 -19.78 27.36 37.10
CA SER A 422 -19.24 26.36 36.18
C SER A 422 -17.92 26.74 35.49
N LEU A 423 -17.56 28.04 35.52
CA LEU A 423 -16.31 28.57 34.99
C LEU A 423 -15.18 28.66 36.03
N ALA A 424 -15.45 28.37 37.31
CA ALA A 424 -14.44 28.41 38.36
C ALA A 424 -13.41 27.27 38.21
N ALA A 425 -12.13 27.59 38.42
CA ALA A 425 -11.01 26.68 38.16
C ALA A 425 -10.92 25.48 39.15
N ASP A 426 -11.45 25.62 40.37
CA ASP A 426 -11.24 24.65 41.47
C ASP A 426 -12.40 23.64 41.67
N LEU A 427 -13.28 23.47 40.68
CA LEU A 427 -14.43 22.56 40.78
C LEU A 427 -14.13 21.13 40.31
N LYS A 428 -14.75 20.15 40.97
CA LYS A 428 -14.73 18.76 40.49
C LYS A 428 -15.53 18.63 39.19
N PRO A 429 -15.16 17.74 38.25
CA PRO A 429 -15.87 17.56 36.97
C PRO A 429 -17.38 17.34 37.09
N GLU A 430 -17.82 16.52 38.06
CA GLU A 430 -19.25 16.28 38.33
C GLU A 430 -20.01 17.54 38.75
N GLN A 431 -19.36 18.42 39.52
CA GLN A 431 -19.94 19.68 39.94
C GLN A 431 -20.08 20.62 38.74
N VAL A 432 -19.06 20.67 37.88
CA VAL A 432 -19.10 21.44 36.63
C VAL A 432 -20.21 20.94 35.71
N GLU A 433 -20.35 19.64 35.51
CA GLU A 433 -21.42 19.06 34.68
C GLU A 433 -22.82 19.36 35.24
N ARG A 434 -23.01 19.23 36.56
CA ARG A 434 -24.28 19.57 37.20
C ARG A 434 -24.63 21.05 37.04
N LEU A 435 -23.66 21.94 37.25
CA LEU A 435 -23.85 23.38 37.11
C LEU A 435 -24.14 23.79 35.67
N ARG A 436 -23.46 23.17 34.69
CA ARG A 436 -23.76 23.39 33.26
C ARG A 436 -25.16 22.91 32.89
N ALA A 437 -25.57 21.74 33.37
CA ALA A 437 -26.92 21.23 33.13
C ALA A 437 -27.99 22.13 33.77
N GLU A 438 -27.77 22.61 34.99
CA GLU A 438 -28.66 23.57 35.66
C GLU A 438 -28.73 24.90 34.89
N ALA A 439 -27.58 25.45 34.49
CA ALA A 439 -27.50 26.65 33.67
C ALA A 439 -28.25 26.45 32.34
N ALA A 440 -28.06 25.32 31.65
CA ALA A 440 -28.71 25.02 30.38
C ALA A 440 -30.24 24.96 30.51
N VAL A 441 -30.77 24.33 31.57
CA VAL A 441 -32.22 24.26 31.85
C VAL A 441 -32.79 25.63 32.16
N CYS A 442 -32.12 26.39 33.04
CA CYS A 442 -32.59 27.71 33.47
C CYS A 442 -32.49 28.75 32.35
N LEU A 443 -31.40 28.74 31.55
CA LEU A 443 -31.22 29.61 30.39
C LEU A 443 -32.31 29.38 29.34
N ARG A 444 -32.64 28.13 29.05
CA ARG A 444 -33.74 27.81 28.12
C ARG A 444 -35.05 28.40 28.61
N TYR A 445 -35.39 28.20 29.88
CA TYR A 445 -36.63 28.75 30.45
C TYR A 445 -36.65 30.28 30.37
N ALA A 446 -35.56 30.96 30.75
CA ALA A 446 -35.46 32.42 30.72
C ALA A 446 -35.59 32.98 29.30
N LEU A 447 -35.01 32.30 28.30
CA LEU A 447 -35.10 32.70 26.90
C LEU A 447 -36.48 32.42 26.27
N ASP A 448 -37.20 31.39 26.75
CA ASP A 448 -38.55 31.05 26.28
C ASP A 448 -39.65 31.93 26.91
N HIS A 449 -39.40 32.48 28.11
CA HIS A 449 -40.37 33.28 28.88
C HIS A 449 -39.82 34.66 29.29
N PRO A 450 -39.33 35.50 28.36
CA PRO A 450 -38.86 36.84 28.69
C PRO A 450 -40.03 37.73 29.16
N PRO A 451 -39.79 38.69 30.06
CA PRO A 451 -40.78 39.71 30.42
C PRO A 451 -41.03 40.66 29.24
N GLU A 452 -42.20 41.33 29.23
CA GLU A 452 -42.59 42.26 28.14
C GLU A 452 -41.59 43.41 27.91
N GLU A 453 -40.92 43.88 28.97
CA GLU A 453 -39.91 44.95 28.93
C GLU A 453 -38.51 44.48 29.37
N ILE A 454 -37.91 43.54 28.63
CA ILE A 454 -36.53 43.11 28.87
C ILE A 454 -35.50 44.05 28.23
N LYS A 455 -34.45 44.42 28.96
CA LYS A 455 -33.31 45.17 28.40
C LYS A 455 -32.54 44.29 27.42
N ILE A 456 -32.21 44.84 26.25
CA ILE A 456 -31.56 44.07 25.18
C ILE A 456 -30.19 43.53 25.60
N ASP A 457 -29.44 44.27 26.42
CA ASP A 457 -28.13 43.88 26.93
C ASP A 457 -28.22 42.64 27.84
N GLU A 458 -29.26 42.57 28.68
CA GLU A 458 -29.52 41.41 29.56
C GLU A 458 -29.90 40.19 28.73
N LEU A 459 -30.76 40.37 27.72
CA LEU A 459 -31.16 39.30 26.82
C LEU A 459 -29.98 38.77 25.99
N ASN A 460 -29.10 39.65 25.51
CA ASN A 460 -27.91 39.27 24.76
C ASN A 460 -26.86 38.57 25.63
N ALA A 461 -26.72 38.96 26.89
CA ALA A 461 -25.87 38.25 27.84
C ALA A 461 -26.35 36.79 28.04
N LEU A 462 -27.65 36.56 28.21
CA LEU A 462 -28.22 35.20 28.33
C LEU A 462 -28.04 34.39 27.04
N ARG A 463 -28.25 35.00 25.87
CA ARG A 463 -27.98 34.37 24.56
C ARG A 463 -26.52 33.94 24.43
N PHE A 464 -25.58 34.81 24.82
CA PHE A 464 -24.16 34.49 24.77
C PHE A 464 -23.80 33.30 25.69
N GLN A 465 -24.28 33.31 26.93
CA GLN A 465 -24.06 32.20 27.87
C GLN A 465 -24.59 30.87 27.32
N ARG A 466 -25.79 30.91 26.71
CA ARG A 466 -26.37 29.75 26.05
C ARG A 466 -25.49 29.25 24.89
N ALA A 467 -25.06 30.17 24.02
CA ALA A 467 -24.22 29.83 22.88
C ALA A 467 -22.89 29.18 23.31
N TYR A 468 -22.28 29.68 24.38
CA TYR A 468 -21.04 29.10 24.88
C TYR A 468 -21.25 27.76 25.60
N LEU A 469 -22.35 27.55 26.33
CA LEU A 469 -22.71 26.20 26.81
C LEU A 469 -22.84 25.23 25.64
N ASP A 470 -23.58 25.62 24.60
CA ASP A 470 -23.76 24.80 23.40
C ASP A 470 -22.40 24.48 22.74
N TRP A 471 -21.47 25.43 22.67
CA TRP A 471 -20.11 25.19 22.16
C TRP A 471 -19.33 24.17 23.00
N ILE A 472 -19.32 24.32 24.34
CA ILE A 472 -18.61 23.39 25.23
C ILE A 472 -19.22 21.98 25.21
N GLU A 473 -20.53 21.88 25.03
CA GLU A 473 -21.24 20.61 24.95
C GLU A 473 -21.14 19.91 23.58
N GLY A 474 -20.52 20.56 22.59
CA GLY A 474 -20.37 20.06 21.22
C GLY A 474 -21.58 20.33 20.32
N ASN A 475 -22.56 21.11 20.78
CA ASN A 475 -23.71 21.56 19.97
C ASN A 475 -23.32 22.75 19.08
N TYR A 476 -22.27 22.58 18.26
CA TYR A 476 -21.62 23.69 17.54
C TYR A 476 -22.55 24.47 16.63
N PHE A 477 -23.50 23.82 15.93
CA PHE A 477 -24.39 24.55 15.02
C PHE A 477 -25.25 25.58 15.76
N ASN A 478 -25.79 25.22 16.93
CA ASN A 478 -26.60 26.13 17.75
C ASN A 478 -25.74 27.29 18.29
N ALA A 479 -24.54 26.96 18.78
CA ALA A 479 -23.58 27.96 19.24
C ALA A 479 -23.22 28.95 18.13
N ALA A 480 -23.01 28.45 16.91
CA ALA A 480 -22.65 29.25 15.76
C ALA A 480 -23.77 30.20 15.32
N VAL A 481 -25.02 29.71 15.25
CA VAL A 481 -26.18 30.54 14.87
C VAL A 481 -26.41 31.68 15.85
N VAL A 482 -26.36 31.39 17.16
CA VAL A 482 -26.55 32.42 18.19
C VAL A 482 -25.37 33.39 18.22
N GLY A 483 -24.14 32.89 18.06
CA GLY A 483 -22.94 33.72 17.98
C GLY A 483 -22.94 34.67 16.78
N GLU A 484 -23.31 34.20 15.58
CA GLU A 484 -23.45 35.05 14.38
C GLU A 484 -24.52 36.11 14.58
N PHE A 485 -25.68 35.74 15.15
CA PHE A 485 -26.73 36.71 15.44
C PHE A 485 -26.24 37.84 16.34
N LEU A 486 -25.51 37.51 17.40
CA LEU A 486 -24.93 38.50 18.31
C LEU A 486 -23.91 39.39 17.59
N ALA A 487 -23.03 38.78 16.78
CA ALA A 487 -22.00 39.49 16.04
C ALA A 487 -22.56 40.50 15.04
N GLU A 488 -23.57 40.10 14.24
CA GLU A 488 -24.10 40.91 13.14
C GLU A 488 -25.01 42.05 13.62
N HIS A 489 -25.76 41.84 14.71
CA HIS A 489 -26.80 42.77 15.14
C HIS A 489 -26.36 43.70 16.28
N TYR A 490 -25.26 43.38 16.97
CA TYR A 490 -24.81 44.11 18.16
C TYR A 490 -23.30 44.41 18.11
N THR A 491 -22.81 44.91 16.98
CA THR A 491 -21.37 45.16 16.71
C THR A 491 -20.69 46.10 17.71
N GLU A 492 -21.46 47.06 18.25
CA GLU A 492 -20.99 48.05 19.23
C GLU A 492 -21.02 47.53 20.67
N GLN A 493 -21.69 46.39 20.93
CA GLN A 493 -21.77 45.77 22.25
C GLN A 493 -20.64 44.76 22.48
N PRO A 494 -20.18 44.56 23.73
CA PRO A 494 -19.20 43.50 24.05
C PRO A 494 -19.66 42.10 23.61
N GLU A 495 -20.96 41.83 23.70
CA GLU A 495 -21.60 40.57 23.30
C GLU A 495 -21.47 40.30 21.80
N GLY A 496 -21.40 41.33 20.96
CA GLY A 496 -21.18 41.16 19.52
C GLY A 496 -19.80 40.59 19.21
N ARG A 497 -18.75 41.12 19.88
CA ARG A 497 -17.38 40.60 19.75
C ARG A 497 -17.27 39.16 20.23
N LYS A 498 -17.80 38.89 21.43
CA LYS A 498 -17.81 37.55 22.02
C LYS A 498 -18.65 36.55 21.20
N GLY A 499 -19.74 37.04 20.59
CA GLY A 499 -20.56 36.29 19.64
C GLY A 499 -19.79 35.86 18.40
N ALA A 500 -18.97 36.75 17.84
CA ALA A 500 -18.11 36.41 16.71
C ALA A 500 -17.04 35.37 17.09
N GLU A 501 -16.43 35.49 18.27
CA GLU A 501 -15.46 34.51 18.78
C GLU A 501 -16.09 33.12 18.93
N ILE A 502 -17.27 33.02 19.57
CA ILE A 502 -17.91 31.73 19.80
C ILE A 502 -18.39 31.09 18.49
N ALA A 503 -18.90 31.90 17.54
CA ALA A 503 -19.29 31.38 16.23
C ALA A 503 -18.10 30.91 15.41
N LEU A 504 -16.97 31.64 15.40
CA LEU A 504 -15.73 31.17 14.76
C LEU A 504 -15.23 29.87 15.40
N ALA A 505 -15.23 29.78 16.73
CA ALA A 505 -14.83 28.58 17.46
C ALA A 505 -15.76 27.40 17.16
N ALA A 506 -17.07 27.64 17.09
CA ALA A 506 -18.07 26.62 16.79
C ALA A 506 -17.96 26.08 15.35
N TYR A 507 -17.89 26.95 14.34
CA TYR A 507 -17.65 26.49 12.97
C TYR A 507 -16.30 25.80 12.80
N THR A 508 -15.26 26.25 13.52
CA THR A 508 -13.97 25.55 13.53
C THR A 508 -14.09 24.16 14.19
N GLY A 509 -14.88 24.04 15.25
CA GLY A 509 -15.21 22.74 15.87
C GLY A 509 -15.95 21.82 14.90
N MET A 510 -16.92 22.35 14.15
CA MET A 510 -17.61 21.60 13.08
C MET A 510 -16.63 21.11 12.01
N LEU A 511 -15.68 21.94 11.58
CA LEU A 511 -14.62 21.53 10.64
C LEU A 511 -13.70 20.45 11.21
N GLN A 512 -13.40 20.49 12.50
CA GLN A 512 -12.54 19.50 13.15
C GLN A 512 -13.25 18.15 13.32
N GLU A 513 -14.56 18.17 13.55
CA GLU A 513 -15.39 16.96 13.60
C GLU A 513 -15.80 16.44 12.22
N ALA A 514 -15.68 17.29 11.18
CA ALA A 514 -15.95 16.92 9.81
C ALA A 514 -14.98 15.79 9.35
N PRO A 515 -15.49 14.62 8.95
CA PRO A 515 -14.71 13.57 8.33
C PRO A 515 -13.97 14.10 7.09
N SER A 516 -12.67 13.81 6.94
CA SER A 516 -11.91 14.29 5.78
C SER A 516 -12.52 13.83 4.45
N GLY A 517 -12.92 14.77 3.60
CA GLY A 517 -13.58 14.50 2.31
C GLY A 517 -15.08 14.77 2.28
N GLU A 518 -15.70 15.15 3.41
CA GLU A 518 -17.01 15.82 3.38
C GLU A 518 -16.94 17.21 2.75
N ASP A 519 -18.06 17.65 2.19
CA ASP A 519 -18.21 19.01 1.68
C ASP A 519 -18.30 19.99 2.85
N VAL A 520 -17.16 20.55 3.22
CA VAL A 520 -17.02 21.57 4.26
C VAL A 520 -17.21 22.99 3.73
N SER A 521 -17.79 23.15 2.53
CA SER A 521 -17.96 24.46 1.91
C SER A 521 -18.85 25.39 2.72
N PHE A 522 -19.84 24.84 3.44
CA PHE A 522 -20.72 25.62 4.31
C PHE A 522 -19.94 26.25 5.46
N GLU A 523 -19.25 25.44 6.26
CA GLU A 523 -18.46 25.88 7.42
C GLU A 523 -17.33 26.81 6.96
N THR A 524 -16.65 26.46 5.86
CA THR A 524 -15.57 27.27 5.28
C THR A 524 -16.08 28.64 4.82
N ALA A 525 -17.25 28.70 4.17
CA ALA A 525 -17.86 29.96 3.75
C ALA A 525 -18.30 30.80 4.94
N ARG A 526 -18.84 30.17 5.99
CA ARG A 526 -19.26 30.84 7.23
C ARG A 526 -18.07 31.42 7.98
N ILE A 527 -17.02 30.64 8.19
CA ILE A 527 -15.76 31.11 8.78
C ILE A 527 -15.18 32.25 7.96
N THR A 528 -15.15 32.13 6.63
CA THR A 528 -14.60 33.18 5.77
C THR A 528 -15.37 34.48 5.92
N ARG A 529 -16.71 34.43 5.84
CA ARG A 529 -17.56 35.60 6.01
C ARG A 529 -17.38 36.23 7.39
N LEU A 530 -17.44 35.44 8.45
CA LEU A 530 -17.35 35.92 9.81
C LEU A 530 -15.94 36.47 10.13
N ALA A 531 -14.90 35.86 9.56
CA ALA A 531 -13.53 36.36 9.66
C ALA A 531 -13.34 37.70 8.96
N GLU A 532 -13.88 37.85 7.75
CA GLU A 532 -13.86 39.13 7.03
C GLU A 532 -14.70 40.20 7.71
N PHE A 533 -15.81 39.82 8.34
CA PHE A 533 -16.64 40.71 9.15
C PHE A 533 -15.88 41.19 10.38
N ALA A 534 -15.30 40.27 11.15
CA ALA A 534 -14.51 40.59 12.33
C ALA A 534 -13.29 41.46 11.99
N ALA A 535 -12.59 41.18 10.88
CA ALA A 535 -11.47 41.99 10.43
C ALA A 535 -11.86 43.41 10.00
N ARG A 536 -13.10 43.63 9.54
CA ARG A 536 -13.61 44.95 9.15
C ARG A 536 -14.07 45.78 10.35
N HIS A 537 -14.61 45.14 11.38
CA HIS A 537 -15.22 45.85 12.52
C HIS A 537 -14.33 45.89 13.76
N TRP A 538 -13.41 44.93 13.91
CA TRP A 538 -12.47 44.84 15.03
C TRP A 538 -11.04 44.52 14.56
N PRO A 539 -10.41 45.36 13.72
CA PRO A 539 -9.14 45.06 13.04
C PRO A 539 -7.95 44.81 13.97
N ASP A 540 -7.91 45.52 15.11
CA ASP A 540 -6.80 45.52 16.08
C ASP A 540 -7.01 44.56 17.27
N ASP A 541 -8.05 43.73 17.22
CA ASP A 541 -8.48 42.91 18.36
C ASP A 541 -8.22 41.40 18.12
N SER A 542 -8.15 40.62 19.20
CA SER A 542 -7.90 39.17 19.22
C SER A 542 -8.80 38.33 18.29
N PRO A 543 -10.12 38.64 18.14
CA PRO A 543 -11.00 37.90 17.23
C PRO A 543 -10.54 37.95 15.78
N ALA A 544 -10.02 39.09 15.31
CA ALA A 544 -9.60 39.25 13.92
C ALA A 544 -8.34 38.43 13.61
N ASP A 545 -7.36 38.40 14.51
CA ASP A 545 -6.17 37.54 14.38
C ASP A 545 -6.52 36.05 14.51
N ALA A 546 -7.47 35.69 15.38
CA ALA A 546 -7.97 34.33 15.46
C ALA A 546 -8.62 33.89 14.15
N ALA A 547 -9.44 34.75 13.57
CA ALA A 547 -10.13 34.48 12.32
C ALA A 547 -9.17 34.40 11.12
N ARG A 548 -8.18 35.29 11.05
CA ARG A 548 -7.08 35.24 10.07
C ARG A 548 -6.31 33.92 10.16
N LEU A 549 -6.07 33.42 11.37
CA LEU A 549 -5.33 32.17 11.58
C LEU A 549 -6.16 30.96 11.13
N THR A 550 -7.46 30.94 11.42
CA THR A 550 -8.36 29.89 10.92
C THR A 550 -8.43 29.90 9.39
N LEU A 551 -8.56 31.07 8.76
CA LEU A 551 -8.51 31.22 7.31
C LEU A 551 -7.18 30.72 6.72
N LEU A 552 -6.07 30.97 7.40
CA LEU A 552 -4.75 30.52 6.96
C LEU A 552 -4.67 28.99 7.04
N ARG A 553 -5.11 28.37 8.14
CA ARG A 553 -5.19 26.90 8.26
C ARG A 553 -6.06 26.28 7.17
N LEU A 554 -7.18 26.93 6.83
CA LEU A 554 -8.04 26.52 5.71
C LEU A 554 -7.31 26.59 4.37
N ALA A 555 -6.60 27.68 4.09
CA ALA A 555 -5.81 27.80 2.86
C ALA A 555 -4.72 26.71 2.76
N VAL A 556 -4.09 26.36 3.88
CA VAL A 556 -3.13 25.24 3.95
C VAL A 556 -3.82 23.91 3.66
N ALA A 557 -4.99 23.66 4.25
CA ALA A 557 -5.78 22.44 4.00
C ALA A 557 -6.26 22.34 2.54
N GLU A 558 -6.64 23.46 1.93
CA GLU A 558 -7.00 23.59 0.50
C GLU A 558 -5.80 23.45 -0.44
N LYS A 559 -4.58 23.27 0.09
CA LYS A 559 -3.31 23.24 -0.68
C LYS A 559 -3.12 24.50 -1.53
N ASN A 560 -3.52 25.65 -1.00
CA ASN A 560 -3.40 26.95 -1.65
C ASN A 560 -2.33 27.81 -0.94
N PRO A 561 -1.04 27.62 -1.27
CA PRO A 561 0.07 28.31 -0.60
C PRO A 561 0.07 29.82 -0.86
N GLU A 562 -0.43 30.28 -2.02
CA GLU A 562 -0.51 31.71 -2.34
C GLU A 562 -1.53 32.43 -1.43
N LYS A 563 -2.71 31.82 -1.24
CA LYS A 563 -3.72 32.34 -0.30
C LYS A 563 -3.20 32.32 1.15
N ALA A 564 -2.46 31.29 1.54
CA ALA A 564 -1.84 31.24 2.87
C ALA A 564 -0.82 32.39 3.08
N ARG A 565 -0.03 32.73 2.05
CA ARG A 565 0.90 33.88 2.10
C ARG A 565 0.19 35.21 2.16
N ASP A 566 -0.87 35.41 1.37
CA ASP A 566 -1.67 36.64 1.42
C ASP A 566 -2.27 36.85 2.81
N LEU A 567 -2.87 35.79 3.39
CA LEU A 567 -3.43 35.84 4.74
C LEU A 567 -2.37 36.11 5.81
N LEU A 568 -1.17 35.52 5.68
CA LEU A 568 -0.05 35.84 6.55
C LEU A 568 0.30 37.34 6.47
N GLY A 569 0.30 37.94 5.28
CA GLY A 569 0.56 39.37 5.08
C GLY A 569 -0.38 40.31 5.84
N ARG A 570 -1.54 39.81 6.28
CA ARG A 570 -2.55 40.59 7.02
C ARG A 570 -2.39 40.56 8.54
N PHE A 571 -1.43 39.80 9.07
CA PHE A 571 -1.10 39.84 10.49
C PHE A 571 -0.09 40.95 10.79
N SER A 572 -0.33 41.73 11.84
CA SER A 572 0.67 42.66 12.39
C SER A 572 1.95 41.92 12.81
N LEU A 573 3.11 42.57 12.69
CA LEU A 573 4.40 42.02 13.09
C LEU A 573 4.50 41.74 14.60
N ASP A 574 3.72 42.48 15.39
CA ASP A 574 3.67 42.35 16.86
C ASP A 574 2.53 41.44 17.34
N SER A 575 1.74 40.87 16.41
CA SER A 575 0.66 39.98 16.78
C SER A 575 1.19 38.76 17.54
N PRO A 576 0.58 38.38 18.68
CA PRO A 576 0.98 37.16 19.41
C PRO A 576 0.75 35.89 18.59
N ARG A 577 -0.11 35.93 17.55
CA ARG A 577 -0.38 34.80 16.66
C ARG A 577 0.51 34.79 15.41
N ARG A 578 1.35 35.81 15.21
CA ARG A 578 2.22 35.94 14.02
C ARG A 578 3.14 34.74 13.84
N GLY A 579 3.79 34.30 14.91
CA GLY A 579 4.70 33.16 14.84
C GLY A 579 4.02 31.89 14.36
N GLU A 580 2.78 31.62 14.82
CA GLU A 580 2.02 30.45 14.37
C GLU A 580 1.63 30.54 12.90
N ALA A 581 1.22 31.73 12.44
CA ALA A 581 0.90 31.98 11.04
C ALA A 581 2.11 31.78 10.13
N GLU A 582 3.31 32.23 10.54
CA GLU A 582 4.57 32.04 9.82
C GLU A 582 4.92 30.55 9.67
N LEU A 583 4.77 29.75 10.74
CA LEU A 583 5.01 28.31 10.70
C LEU A 583 4.10 27.62 9.68
N LEU A 584 2.80 27.89 9.73
CA LEU A 584 1.80 27.28 8.85
C LEU A 584 2.04 27.65 7.38
N ALA A 585 2.29 28.93 7.08
CA ALA A 585 2.56 29.38 5.72
C ALA A 585 3.88 28.80 5.19
N GLY A 586 4.93 28.75 6.01
CA GLY A 586 6.21 28.12 5.65
C GLY A 586 6.07 26.63 5.32
N GLN A 587 5.31 25.88 6.12
CA GLN A 587 5.00 24.48 5.85
C GLN A 587 4.17 24.29 4.58
N ALA A 588 3.22 25.19 4.30
CA ALA A 588 2.43 25.15 3.07
C ALA A 588 3.31 25.25 1.82
N LEU A 589 4.28 26.18 1.84
CA LEU A 589 5.24 26.36 0.75
C LEU A 589 6.17 25.15 0.59
N TRP A 590 6.60 24.56 1.70
CA TRP A 590 7.39 23.33 1.68
C TRP A 590 6.63 22.15 1.05
N ILE A 591 5.38 21.95 1.46
CA ILE A 591 4.50 20.89 0.93
C ILE A 591 4.27 21.10 -0.58
N GLU A 592 4.05 22.34 -1.01
CA GLU A 592 3.90 22.64 -2.44
C GLU A 592 5.19 22.35 -3.23
N TRP A 593 6.34 22.74 -2.69
CA TRP A 593 7.62 22.41 -3.32
C TRP A 593 7.81 20.89 -3.45
N LEU A 594 7.51 20.12 -2.40
CA LEU A 594 7.57 18.65 -2.44
C LEU A 594 6.66 18.06 -3.51
N ARG A 595 5.45 18.62 -3.68
CA ARG A 595 4.49 18.19 -4.71
C ARG A 595 5.03 18.48 -6.11
N LEU A 596 5.54 19.68 -6.34
CA LEU A 596 6.09 20.11 -7.62
C LEU A 596 7.37 19.34 -7.98
N ASN A 597 8.22 19.02 -7.01
CA ASN A 597 9.46 18.30 -7.23
C ASN A 597 9.24 16.83 -7.65
N ARG A 598 8.07 16.25 -7.34
CA ARG A 598 7.68 14.89 -7.79
C ARG A 598 7.21 14.84 -9.25
N LEU A 599 6.98 15.99 -9.88
CA LEU A 599 6.58 16.04 -11.28
C LEU A 599 7.75 15.65 -12.21
N PRO A 600 7.47 14.99 -13.34
CA PRO A 600 8.42 14.80 -14.43
C PRO A 600 9.12 16.10 -14.82
N GLU A 601 10.41 16.02 -15.19
CA GLU A 601 11.27 17.20 -15.41
C GLU A 601 10.72 18.18 -16.45
N ASP A 602 10.02 17.67 -17.47
CA ASP A 602 9.36 18.40 -18.55
C ASP A 602 8.10 19.17 -18.10
N THR A 603 7.49 18.77 -16.98
CA THR A 603 6.28 19.40 -16.42
C THR A 603 6.54 20.21 -15.15
N ARG A 604 7.77 20.16 -14.63
CA ARG A 604 8.17 20.87 -13.42
C ARG A 604 8.30 22.37 -13.69
N PRO A 605 7.90 23.24 -12.74
CA PRO A 605 8.16 24.66 -12.83
C PRO A 605 9.65 24.98 -12.98
N GLY A 606 9.96 26.15 -13.56
CA GLY A 606 11.33 26.60 -13.78
C GLY A 606 12.17 26.63 -12.50
N LYS A 607 13.48 26.42 -12.63
CA LYS A 607 14.42 26.36 -11.50
C LYS A 607 14.30 27.55 -10.56
N ASP A 608 14.17 28.76 -11.09
CA ASP A 608 14.04 29.99 -10.29
C ASP A 608 12.79 29.99 -9.41
N GLN A 609 11.67 29.47 -9.91
CA GLN A 609 10.43 29.37 -9.13
C GLN A 609 10.56 28.34 -8.01
N MET A 610 11.17 27.19 -8.30
CA MET A 610 11.46 26.16 -7.30
C MET A 610 12.41 26.68 -6.20
N THR A 611 13.45 27.42 -6.58
CA THR A 611 14.40 28.03 -5.64
C THR A 611 13.75 29.11 -4.78
N LYS A 612 12.86 29.93 -5.38
CA LYS A 612 12.09 30.95 -4.64
C LYS A 612 11.17 30.31 -3.60
N LEU A 613 10.43 29.26 -3.96
CA LEU A 613 9.58 28.52 -3.00
C LEU A 613 10.36 28.00 -1.80
N LEU A 614 11.52 27.35 -2.03
CA LEU A 614 12.38 26.88 -0.94
C LEU A 614 12.90 28.01 -0.06
N THR A 615 13.30 29.13 -0.68
CA THR A 615 13.85 30.28 0.04
C THR A 615 12.80 30.95 0.92
N ASP A 616 11.60 31.14 0.40
CA ASP A 616 10.47 31.73 1.12
C ASP A 616 9.98 30.80 2.24
N ALA A 617 9.88 29.49 1.98
CA ALA A 617 9.56 28.50 3.01
C ALA A 617 10.59 28.51 4.15
N ARG A 618 11.89 28.54 3.80
CA ARG A 618 12.98 28.60 4.79
C ARG A 618 12.90 29.84 5.67
N LEU A 619 12.65 31.00 5.07
CA LEU A 619 12.55 32.28 5.79
C LEU A 619 11.41 32.24 6.81
N LEU A 620 10.20 31.91 6.35
CA LEU A 620 9.01 31.89 7.21
C LEU A 620 9.14 30.89 8.36
N LEU A 621 9.66 29.68 8.09
CA LEU A 621 9.89 28.69 9.14
C LEU A 621 10.94 29.17 10.16
N THR A 622 12.02 29.79 9.69
CA THR A 622 13.08 30.31 10.60
C THR A 622 12.51 31.40 11.53
N GLU A 623 11.75 32.35 10.98
CA GLU A 623 11.12 33.44 11.74
C GLU A 623 10.07 32.92 12.72
N GLY A 624 9.15 32.08 12.26
CA GLY A 624 8.08 31.51 13.09
C GLY A 624 8.63 30.65 14.23
N ILE A 625 9.65 29.82 13.97
CA ILE A 625 10.32 29.03 15.00
C ILE A 625 11.00 29.96 16.01
N GLY A 626 11.70 31.00 15.53
CA GLY A 626 12.36 31.99 16.38
C GLY A 626 11.40 32.68 17.35
N ARG A 627 10.22 33.09 16.88
CA ARG A 627 9.17 33.71 17.72
C ARG A 627 8.59 32.73 18.73
N GLN A 628 8.15 31.55 18.28
CA GLN A 628 7.48 30.59 19.17
C GLN A 628 8.41 29.94 20.19
N LYS A 629 9.70 29.77 19.87
CA LYS A 629 10.69 29.20 20.79
C LYS A 629 10.87 30.03 22.07
N GLN A 630 10.62 31.34 22.01
CA GLN A 630 10.68 32.23 23.16
C GLN A 630 9.52 32.03 24.15
N SER A 631 8.39 31.52 23.67
CA SER A 631 7.20 31.24 24.48
C SER A 631 7.27 29.89 25.22
N ILE A 632 8.31 29.09 24.97
CA ILE A 632 8.52 27.81 25.66
C ILE A 632 9.14 28.08 27.03
N ALA A 633 8.43 27.66 28.09
CA ALA A 633 8.96 27.71 29.46
C ALA A 633 10.31 26.96 29.57
N PRO A 634 11.19 27.31 30.53
CA PRO A 634 12.51 26.67 30.67
C PRO A 634 12.49 25.14 30.75
N GLU A 635 11.46 24.58 31.38
CA GLU A 635 11.23 23.14 31.55
C GLU A 635 10.10 22.60 30.65
N GLY A 636 9.54 23.42 29.76
CA GLY A 636 8.43 23.03 28.88
C GLY A 636 8.89 22.26 27.64
N GLU A 637 8.15 21.21 27.27
CA GLU A 637 8.34 20.52 25.99
C GLU A 637 7.85 21.37 24.81
N ALA A 638 8.50 21.23 23.65
CA ALA A 638 8.06 21.93 22.44
C ALA A 638 6.72 21.38 21.93
N PRO A 639 5.77 22.25 21.52
CA PRO A 639 4.55 21.80 20.85
C PRO A 639 4.85 21.03 19.57
N TYR A 640 4.01 20.03 19.24
CA TYR A 640 4.16 19.22 18.02
C TYR A 640 4.31 20.06 16.75
N ALA A 641 3.48 21.09 16.59
CA ALA A 641 3.52 21.97 15.42
C ALA A 641 4.88 22.65 15.24
N LEU A 642 5.51 23.05 16.35
CA LEU A 642 6.83 23.68 16.35
C LEU A 642 7.94 22.68 15.98
N ALA A 643 7.87 21.46 16.51
CA ALA A 643 8.80 20.38 16.16
C ALA A 643 8.67 19.95 14.68
N ALA A 644 7.44 19.88 14.17
CA ALA A 644 7.16 19.59 12.76
C ALA A 644 7.68 20.69 11.82
N ALA A 645 7.62 21.95 12.24
CA ALA A 645 8.22 23.06 11.51
C ALA A 645 9.75 22.98 11.50
N ALA A 646 10.38 22.66 12.64
CA ALA A 646 11.83 22.46 12.72
C ALA A 646 12.31 21.30 11.83
N LEU A 647 11.55 20.19 11.78
CA LEU A 647 11.82 19.10 10.84
C LEU A 647 11.75 19.55 9.38
N SER A 648 10.70 20.31 9.02
CA SER A 648 10.53 20.85 7.66
C SER A 648 11.69 21.78 7.29
N LEU A 649 12.14 22.61 8.22
CA LEU A 649 13.28 23.51 8.03
C LEU A 649 14.59 22.73 7.81
N ALA A 650 14.82 21.67 8.58
CA ALA A 650 15.99 20.81 8.38
C ALA A 650 15.96 20.11 7.01
N GLN A 651 14.79 19.62 6.58
CA GLN A 651 14.63 19.02 5.26
C GLN A 651 14.91 20.04 4.14
N ILE A 652 14.41 21.27 4.25
CA ILE A 652 14.72 22.36 3.30
C ILE A 652 16.23 22.64 3.26
N CYS A 653 16.89 22.68 4.42
CA CYS A 653 18.34 22.84 4.48
C CYS A 653 19.08 21.71 3.73
N LEU A 654 18.59 20.47 3.79
CA LEU A 654 19.16 19.35 3.01
C LEU A 654 18.99 19.54 1.51
N GLU A 655 17.81 19.98 1.04
CA GLU A 655 17.56 20.25 -0.38
C GLU A 655 18.37 21.45 -0.91
N GLN A 656 18.83 22.34 -0.01
CA GLN A 656 19.69 23.47 -0.34
C GLN A 656 21.19 23.19 -0.15
N ASP A 657 21.59 21.92 0.00
CA ASP A 657 22.98 21.50 0.28
C ASP A 657 23.57 22.13 1.58
N GLN A 658 22.72 22.55 2.52
CA GLN A 658 23.10 23.15 3.81
C GLN A 658 23.09 22.11 4.94
N SER A 659 23.81 21.00 4.76
CA SER A 659 23.77 19.84 5.67
C SER A 659 24.18 20.18 7.11
N ALA A 660 25.15 21.08 7.30
CA ALA A 660 25.55 21.53 8.64
C ALA A 660 24.39 22.22 9.40
N LYS A 661 23.66 23.11 8.72
CA LYS A 661 22.48 23.77 9.30
C LYS A 661 21.33 22.80 9.52
N ALA A 662 21.16 21.82 8.63
CA ALA A 662 20.15 20.76 8.84
C ALA A 662 20.43 19.99 10.13
N VAL A 663 21.69 19.64 10.38
CA VAL A 663 22.13 18.99 11.63
C VAL A 663 21.84 19.88 12.84
N GLU A 664 22.20 21.17 12.80
CA GLU A 664 21.91 22.13 13.87
C GLU A 664 20.41 22.18 14.22
N TRP A 665 19.53 22.24 13.22
CA TRP A 665 18.09 22.26 13.44
C TRP A 665 17.53 20.93 13.95
N LEU A 666 18.08 19.80 13.51
CA LEU A 666 17.65 18.48 13.96
C LEU A 666 18.06 18.19 15.41
N GLU A 667 19.22 18.69 15.82
CA GLU A 667 19.81 18.51 17.16
C GLU A 667 19.55 19.69 18.11
N ASP A 668 18.70 20.65 17.74
CA ASP A 668 18.34 21.74 18.64
C ASP A 668 17.74 21.19 19.95
N PRO A 669 18.22 21.62 21.13
CA PRO A 669 17.83 21.00 22.39
C PRO A 669 16.36 21.21 22.76
N LYS A 670 15.68 22.23 22.19
CA LYS A 670 14.27 22.51 22.48
C LYS A 670 13.36 22.01 21.36
N VAL A 671 13.69 22.29 20.10
CA VAL A 671 12.79 22.04 18.96
C VAL A 671 13.32 20.98 17.99
N GLY A 672 14.48 20.39 18.27
CA GLY A 672 15.17 19.49 17.36
C GLY A 672 14.42 18.18 17.15
N ALA A 673 13.92 17.98 15.93
CA ALA A 673 13.07 16.85 15.61
C ALA A 673 13.78 15.49 15.79
N TYR A 674 15.10 15.40 15.62
CA TYR A 674 15.84 14.16 15.86
C TYR A 674 15.87 13.81 17.35
N LEU A 675 16.11 14.79 18.22
CA LEU A 675 16.12 14.57 19.67
C LEU A 675 14.71 14.27 20.20
N LEU A 676 13.71 15.02 19.75
CA LEU A 676 12.31 14.80 20.13
C LEU A 676 11.80 13.43 19.64
N ALA A 677 12.19 12.97 18.44
CA ALA A 677 11.84 11.64 17.96
C ALA A 677 12.51 10.49 18.73
N LYS A 678 13.64 10.75 19.41
CA LYS A 678 14.29 9.80 20.33
C LYS A 678 13.67 9.80 21.71
N SER A 679 12.94 10.85 22.08
CA SER A 679 12.18 10.86 23.33
C SER A 679 11.02 9.86 23.25
N ASP A 680 10.67 9.24 24.38
CA ASP A 680 9.51 8.34 24.47
C ASP A 680 8.19 9.11 24.65
N ALA A 681 8.18 10.42 24.41
CA ALA A 681 7.00 11.27 24.57
C ALA A 681 5.89 10.90 23.55
N ALA A 682 4.69 10.60 24.07
CA ALA A 682 3.56 10.10 23.29
C ALA A 682 3.12 11.05 22.16
N GLU A 683 3.32 12.36 22.33
CA GLU A 683 2.97 13.39 21.34
C GLU A 683 3.72 13.19 20.01
N PHE A 684 4.99 12.79 20.06
CA PHE A 684 5.83 12.58 18.87
C PHE A 684 5.72 11.16 18.28
N ASN A 685 5.02 10.26 18.96
CA ASN A 685 4.70 8.92 18.44
C ASN A 685 3.54 8.92 17.43
N ARG A 686 2.89 10.08 17.20
CA ARG A 686 1.76 10.22 16.28
C ARG A 686 2.23 10.29 14.81
N GLY A 687 1.56 9.54 13.94
CA GLY A 687 1.79 9.56 12.50
C GLY A 687 3.20 9.12 12.11
N ASN A 688 3.75 9.75 11.06
CA ASN A 688 5.09 9.42 10.52
C ASN A 688 6.21 10.31 11.07
N PHE A 689 5.97 11.11 12.12
CA PHE A 689 6.93 12.12 12.58
C PHE A 689 8.31 11.53 12.89
N ARG A 690 8.38 10.46 13.70
CA ARG A 690 9.65 9.79 14.05
C ARG A 690 10.37 9.26 12.83
N ILE A 691 9.63 8.64 11.92
CA ILE A 691 10.17 8.06 10.68
C ILE A 691 10.80 9.17 9.83
N GLU A 692 10.09 10.27 9.60
CA GLU A 692 10.60 11.39 8.79
C GLU A 692 11.76 12.14 9.49
N ALA A 693 11.73 12.25 10.82
CA ALA A 693 12.84 12.81 11.60
C ALA A 693 14.11 11.97 11.49
N PHE A 694 14.01 10.64 11.63
CA PHE A 694 15.17 9.75 11.49
C PHE A 694 15.69 9.66 10.06
N LYS A 695 14.80 9.71 9.05
CA LYS A 695 15.21 9.82 7.64
C LYS A 695 15.99 11.10 7.37
N ALA A 696 15.47 12.24 7.83
CA ALA A 696 16.15 13.53 7.69
C ALA A 696 17.49 13.54 8.42
N ALA A 697 17.55 13.01 9.64
CA ALA A 697 18.78 12.87 10.42
C ALA A 697 19.82 11.99 9.75
N LEU A 698 19.42 10.81 9.25
CA LEU A 698 20.31 9.93 8.50
C LEU A 698 20.91 10.64 7.28
N ARG A 699 20.08 11.32 6.47
CA ARG A 699 20.56 12.10 5.31
C ARG A 699 21.51 13.23 5.74
N ALA A 700 21.16 13.96 6.79
CA ALA A 700 21.97 15.07 7.30
C ALA A 700 23.33 14.61 7.85
N PHE A 701 23.34 13.55 8.65
CA PHE A 701 24.56 13.00 9.24
C PHE A 701 25.48 12.39 8.19
N VAL A 702 24.94 11.68 7.19
CA VAL A 702 25.72 11.21 6.04
C VAL A 702 26.34 12.38 5.29
N ALA A 703 25.54 13.40 4.97
CA ALA A 703 26.01 14.56 4.23
C ALA A 703 26.99 15.45 5.04
N ALA A 704 26.96 15.36 6.36
CA ALA A 704 27.89 16.00 7.28
C ALA A 704 29.10 15.12 7.68
N ASP A 705 29.26 13.94 7.08
CA ASP A 705 30.34 12.96 7.39
C ASP A 705 30.36 12.48 8.86
N ARG A 706 29.19 12.43 9.51
CA ARG A 706 28.97 11.91 10.88
C ARG A 706 28.43 10.48 10.82
N LEU A 707 29.25 9.53 10.40
CA LEU A 707 28.80 8.16 10.10
C LEU A 707 28.25 7.40 11.32
N GLU A 708 28.81 7.59 12.52
CA GLU A 708 28.29 6.96 13.73
C GLU A 708 26.90 7.47 14.09
N ALA A 709 26.66 8.77 13.92
CA ALA A 709 25.34 9.37 14.14
C ALA A 709 24.34 8.93 13.07
N ALA A 710 24.79 8.78 11.82
CA ALA A 710 24.00 8.22 10.73
C ALA A 710 23.56 6.78 11.05
N GLU A 711 24.48 5.94 11.54
CA GLU A 711 24.16 4.57 11.96
C GLU A 711 23.11 4.57 13.09
N GLN A 712 23.30 5.38 14.13
CA GLN A 712 22.31 5.51 15.22
C GLN A 712 20.93 5.98 14.72
N ALA A 713 20.89 6.92 13.79
CA ALA A 713 19.63 7.39 13.18
C ALA A 713 18.96 6.27 12.38
N LEU A 714 19.73 5.45 11.66
CA LEU A 714 19.21 4.30 10.94
C LEU A 714 18.67 3.22 11.89
N GLU A 715 19.35 2.92 12.99
CA GLU A 715 18.84 1.98 13.99
C GLU A 715 17.56 2.48 14.66
N ALA A 716 17.47 3.77 14.94
CA ALA A 716 16.26 4.38 15.48
C ALA A 716 15.11 4.33 14.47
N LEU A 717 15.40 4.53 13.17
CA LEU A 717 14.44 4.35 12.09
C LEU A 717 13.93 2.90 12.01
N GLU A 718 14.81 1.91 12.08
CA GLU A 718 14.45 0.49 12.07
C GLU A 718 13.53 0.13 13.25
N LYS A 719 13.78 0.70 14.43
CA LYS A 719 12.94 0.47 15.62
C LYS A 719 11.59 1.18 15.54
N ALA A 720 11.53 2.35 14.92
CA ALA A 720 10.30 3.14 14.82
C ALA A 720 9.38 2.67 13.67
N ALA A 721 9.93 2.05 12.62
CA ALA A 721 9.16 1.59 11.47
C ALA A 721 8.54 0.19 11.71
N PRO A 722 7.26 -0.03 11.35
CA PRO A 722 6.70 -1.38 11.29
C PRO A 722 7.50 -2.28 10.33
N SER A 723 7.70 -3.55 10.67
CA SER A 723 8.46 -4.53 9.87
C SER A 723 8.04 -4.58 8.41
N ASP A 724 6.74 -4.45 8.15
CA ASP A 724 6.12 -4.59 6.84
C ASP A 724 6.35 -3.34 5.96
N ASN A 725 6.48 -2.17 6.59
CA ASN A 725 6.74 -0.89 5.92
C ASN A 725 8.24 -0.59 5.76
N LEU A 726 9.09 -1.21 6.58
CA LEU A 726 10.52 -0.96 6.60
C LEU A 726 11.18 -1.21 5.24
N THR A 727 10.71 -2.21 4.48
CA THR A 727 11.21 -2.47 3.12
C THR A 727 10.91 -1.32 2.14
N GLN A 728 9.72 -0.71 2.21
CA GLN A 728 9.37 0.43 1.35
C GLN A 728 10.15 1.69 1.73
N ILE A 729 10.33 1.92 3.03
CA ILE A 729 11.18 3.00 3.55
C ILE A 729 12.61 2.83 3.02
N TYR A 730 13.13 1.60 3.04
CA TYR A 730 14.44 1.29 2.51
C TYR A 730 14.59 1.56 1.02
N ILE A 731 13.60 1.17 0.22
CA ILE A 731 13.63 1.43 -1.24
C ILE A 731 13.58 2.92 -1.52
N ALA A 732 12.70 3.66 -0.85
CA ALA A 732 12.57 5.11 -1.04
C ALA A 732 13.87 5.85 -0.68
N LEU A 733 14.44 5.55 0.48
CA LEU A 733 15.70 6.13 0.92
C LEU A 733 16.88 5.71 0.04
N GLY A 734 16.91 4.46 -0.42
CA GLY A 734 17.88 3.98 -1.39
C GLY A 734 17.87 4.78 -2.68
N ARG A 735 16.69 5.07 -3.24
CA ARG A 735 16.55 5.89 -4.45
C ARG A 735 17.01 7.34 -4.23
N GLU A 736 16.68 7.92 -3.07
CA GLU A 736 17.12 9.29 -2.72
C GLU A 736 18.64 9.37 -2.63
N LEU A 737 19.28 8.43 -1.91
CA LEU A 737 20.72 8.37 -1.79
C LEU A 737 21.41 8.11 -3.16
N GLU A 738 20.77 7.33 -4.03
CA GLU A 738 21.28 7.01 -5.37
C GLU A 738 21.24 8.24 -6.28
N SER A 739 20.14 8.99 -6.22
CA SER A 739 19.98 10.26 -6.92
C SER A 739 21.05 11.26 -6.48
N ASN A 740 21.29 11.39 -5.17
CA ASN A 740 22.32 12.30 -4.64
C ASN A 740 23.72 11.90 -5.11
N PHE A 741 24.03 10.60 -5.12
CA PHE A 741 25.30 10.10 -5.64
C PHE A 741 25.47 10.43 -7.14
N LYS A 742 24.47 10.15 -7.98
CA LYS A 742 24.51 10.45 -9.42
C LYS A 742 24.67 11.95 -9.69
N GLN A 743 24.00 12.80 -8.92
CA GLN A 743 24.13 14.25 -9.02
C GLN A 743 25.54 14.72 -8.63
N ALA A 744 26.11 14.22 -7.54
CA ALA A 744 27.48 14.53 -7.13
C ALA A 744 28.51 14.10 -8.19
N LEU A 745 28.32 12.91 -8.75
CA LEU A 745 29.17 12.38 -9.83
C LEU A 745 29.08 13.26 -11.09
N ALA A 746 27.88 13.68 -11.49
CA ALA A 746 27.67 14.56 -12.64
C ALA A 746 28.25 15.96 -12.43
N ALA A 747 28.26 16.45 -11.19
CA ALA A 747 28.87 17.74 -10.83
C ALA A 747 30.41 17.71 -10.83
N GLY A 748 31.03 16.52 -10.86
CA GLY A 748 32.49 16.37 -10.79
C GLY A 748 33.09 16.69 -9.42
N ASP A 749 32.27 16.85 -8.39
CA ASP A 749 32.71 17.13 -7.01
C ASP A 749 33.14 15.82 -6.35
N ARG A 750 34.45 15.57 -6.33
CA ARG A 750 35.02 14.34 -5.75
C ARG A 750 34.68 14.18 -4.26
N VAL A 751 34.71 15.27 -3.49
CA VAL A 751 34.45 15.21 -2.04
C VAL A 751 33.00 14.81 -1.78
N LYS A 752 32.05 15.42 -2.50
CA LYS A 752 30.63 15.05 -2.41
C LYS A 752 30.38 13.62 -2.92
N THR A 753 31.05 13.22 -3.99
CA THR A 753 30.93 11.86 -4.56
C THR A 753 31.41 10.80 -3.56
N ASP A 754 32.57 11.00 -2.95
CA ASP A 754 33.14 10.09 -1.95
C ASP A 754 32.25 10.00 -0.71
N ARG A 755 31.70 11.12 -0.25
CA ARG A 755 30.79 11.15 0.90
C ARG A 755 29.46 10.46 0.60
N ALA A 756 28.87 10.72 -0.56
CA ALA A 756 27.66 10.05 -1.01
C ALA A 756 27.89 8.53 -1.14
N ALA A 757 29.03 8.11 -1.69
CA ALA A 757 29.41 6.70 -1.79
C ALA A 757 29.51 6.02 -0.41
N ARG A 758 30.15 6.65 0.59
CA ARG A 758 30.25 6.09 1.96
C ARG A 758 28.89 5.96 2.63
N GLY A 759 28.03 6.96 2.51
CA GLY A 759 26.66 6.90 3.05
C GLY A 759 25.83 5.79 2.42
N PHE A 760 25.96 5.64 1.09
CA PHE A 760 25.32 4.57 0.35
C PHE A 760 25.82 3.19 0.78
N ASP A 761 27.14 3.06 0.96
CA ASP A 761 27.81 1.84 1.40
C ASP A 761 27.35 1.39 2.79
N LEU A 762 27.30 2.31 3.76
CA LEU A 762 26.76 2.06 5.10
C LEU A 762 25.33 1.53 5.03
N PHE A 763 24.48 2.23 4.28
CA PHE A 763 23.07 1.90 4.14
C PHE A 763 22.82 0.54 3.49
N LEU A 764 23.44 0.27 2.34
CA LEU A 764 23.33 -1.01 1.65
C LEU A 764 23.87 -2.17 2.50
N THR A 765 24.98 -1.96 3.22
CA THR A 765 25.57 -2.96 4.10
C THR A 765 24.60 -3.33 5.23
N ARG A 766 23.91 -2.33 5.82
CA ARG A 766 22.90 -2.58 6.85
C ARG A 766 21.72 -3.39 6.31
N ILE A 767 21.18 -3.02 5.15
CA ILE A 767 20.10 -3.78 4.50
C ILE A 767 20.55 -5.21 4.22
N ALA A 768 21.72 -5.40 3.62
CA ALA A 768 22.26 -6.72 3.35
C ALA A 768 22.48 -7.56 4.61
N GLY A 769 22.67 -6.93 5.77
CA GLY A 769 22.87 -7.55 7.07
C GLY A 769 21.62 -8.17 7.70
N ARG A 770 20.41 -7.70 7.34
CA ARG A 770 19.14 -8.02 8.03
C ARG A 770 18.79 -9.51 8.04
N PRO A 771 18.19 -10.06 9.13
CA PRO A 771 17.78 -11.46 9.20
C PRO A 771 16.97 -11.93 8.00
N ALA A 772 17.06 -13.21 7.63
CA ALA A 772 16.44 -13.74 6.41
C ALA A 772 14.91 -13.57 6.43
N GLU A 773 14.31 -13.63 7.61
CA GLU A 773 12.87 -13.45 7.87
C GLU A 773 12.40 -12.00 7.66
N GLN A 774 13.33 -11.05 7.61
CA GLN A 774 13.06 -9.61 7.57
C GLN A 774 13.50 -8.94 6.27
N ILE A 775 14.03 -9.70 5.30
CA ILE A 775 14.51 -9.18 4.02
C ILE A 775 13.86 -9.95 2.88
N THR A 776 13.52 -9.25 1.80
CA THR A 776 12.98 -9.89 0.59
C THR A 776 14.09 -10.21 -0.41
N TYR A 777 13.86 -11.21 -1.26
CA TYR A 777 14.75 -11.52 -2.37
C TYR A 777 15.04 -10.29 -3.25
N GLN A 778 14.01 -9.47 -3.55
CA GLN A 778 14.19 -8.27 -4.38
C GLN A 778 15.05 -7.22 -3.69
N ALA A 779 14.90 -7.02 -2.38
CA ALA A 779 15.71 -6.05 -1.65
C ALA A 779 17.19 -6.47 -1.65
N LEU A 780 17.48 -7.73 -1.35
CA LEU A 780 18.87 -8.22 -1.33
C LEU A 780 19.50 -8.25 -2.73
N LEU A 781 18.69 -8.55 -3.77
CA LEU A 781 19.12 -8.45 -5.16
C LEU A 781 19.42 -7.01 -5.55
N TRP A 782 18.55 -6.07 -5.20
CA TRP A 782 18.75 -4.64 -5.45
C TRP A 782 20.05 -4.16 -4.77
N VAL A 783 20.32 -4.58 -3.53
CA VAL A 783 21.58 -4.26 -2.85
C VAL A 783 22.79 -4.75 -3.65
N ALA A 784 22.77 -6.01 -4.11
CA ALA A 784 23.86 -6.58 -4.89
C ALA A 784 24.09 -5.84 -6.21
N GLU A 785 23.03 -5.54 -6.97
CA GLU A 785 23.12 -4.80 -8.23
C GLU A 785 23.58 -3.36 -8.02
N THR A 786 23.13 -2.70 -6.95
CA THR A 786 23.52 -1.32 -6.70
C THR A 786 25.00 -1.20 -6.31
N PHE A 787 25.54 -2.15 -5.53
CA PHE A 787 26.99 -2.22 -5.28
C PHE A 787 27.79 -2.36 -6.59
N ILE A 788 27.29 -3.11 -7.57
CA ILE A 788 27.93 -3.25 -8.89
C ILE A 788 27.89 -1.94 -9.67
N GLU A 789 26.72 -1.28 -9.72
CA GLU A 789 26.55 0.00 -10.42
C GLU A 789 27.49 1.07 -9.84
N LEU A 790 27.58 1.15 -8.51
CA LEU A 790 28.52 2.05 -7.84
C LEU A 790 29.97 1.71 -8.17
N GLY A 791 30.35 0.42 -8.08
CA GLY A 791 31.70 -0.02 -8.43
C GLY A 791 32.08 0.32 -9.88
N ASN A 792 31.13 0.22 -10.80
CA ASN A 792 31.31 0.62 -12.19
C ASN A 792 31.41 2.13 -12.36
N SER A 793 30.62 2.92 -11.64
CA SER A 793 30.67 4.39 -11.73
C SER A 793 32.01 4.97 -11.26
N LEU A 794 32.70 4.25 -10.37
CA LEU A 794 34.01 4.63 -9.82
C LEU A 794 35.20 4.07 -10.64
N SER A 795 34.94 3.34 -11.74
CA SER A 795 35.98 2.70 -12.56
C SER A 795 35.75 2.93 -14.06
N PRO A 796 36.79 3.01 -14.89
CA PRO A 796 36.62 3.06 -16.34
C PRO A 796 35.95 1.76 -16.85
N ALA A 797 35.01 1.89 -17.79
CA ALA A 797 34.21 0.78 -18.33
C ALA A 797 35.05 -0.37 -18.95
N ALA A 798 36.30 -0.09 -19.33
CA ALA A 798 37.25 -1.07 -19.83
C ALA A 798 38.60 -0.93 -19.10
N GLY A 799 38.72 -1.59 -17.94
CA GLY A 799 39.94 -1.60 -17.14
C GLY A 799 39.82 -2.42 -15.84
N PRO A 800 40.94 -2.60 -15.11
CA PRO A 800 40.91 -3.13 -13.75
C PRO A 800 40.09 -2.19 -12.85
N LEU A 801 39.40 -2.77 -11.87
CA LEU A 801 38.64 -2.00 -10.88
C LEU A 801 39.60 -1.19 -9.99
N SER A 802 39.20 0.04 -9.64
CA SER A 802 39.85 0.80 -8.55
C SER A 802 39.77 0.04 -7.22
N PRO A 803 40.64 0.31 -6.24
CA PRO A 803 40.56 -0.31 -4.91
C PRO A 803 39.15 -0.21 -4.29
N GLU A 804 38.50 0.94 -4.41
CA GLU A 804 37.13 1.19 -3.94
C GLU A 804 36.11 0.38 -4.75
N GLY A 805 36.28 0.33 -6.07
CA GLY A 805 35.46 -0.51 -6.95
C GLY A 805 35.57 -2.00 -6.60
N GLN A 806 36.77 -2.49 -6.24
CA GLN A 806 36.99 -3.87 -5.78
C GLN A 806 36.24 -4.15 -4.48
N GLN A 807 36.26 -3.22 -3.52
CA GLN A 807 35.51 -3.39 -2.26
C GLN A 807 34.00 -3.49 -2.50
N LEU A 808 33.45 -2.63 -3.37
CA LEU A 808 32.02 -2.66 -3.71
C LEU A 808 31.63 -3.96 -4.44
N TYR A 809 32.44 -4.41 -5.40
CA TYR A 809 32.23 -5.70 -6.05
C TYR A 809 32.34 -6.89 -5.08
N ALA A 810 33.20 -6.82 -4.06
CA ALA A 810 33.27 -7.84 -3.01
C ALA A 810 31.98 -7.86 -2.18
N LYS A 811 31.42 -6.70 -1.83
CA LYS A 811 30.12 -6.60 -1.15
C LYS A 811 28.96 -7.11 -2.00
N ALA A 812 28.95 -6.81 -3.31
CA ALA A 812 27.99 -7.39 -4.23
C ALA A 812 28.06 -8.94 -4.26
N ALA A 813 29.29 -9.48 -4.31
CA ALA A 813 29.51 -10.93 -4.26
C ALA A 813 29.00 -11.55 -2.94
N MET A 814 29.24 -10.89 -1.80
CA MET A 814 28.68 -11.32 -0.51
C MET A 814 27.16 -11.31 -0.50
N ALA A 815 26.52 -10.27 -1.04
CA ALA A 815 25.06 -10.18 -1.12
C ALA A 815 24.47 -11.29 -2.00
N TYR A 816 25.06 -11.59 -3.16
CA TYR A 816 24.66 -12.73 -3.98
C TYR A 816 24.87 -14.08 -3.28
N GLY A 817 26.00 -14.26 -2.60
CA GLY A 817 26.26 -15.45 -1.79
C GLY A 817 25.17 -15.66 -0.74
N ARG A 818 24.80 -14.59 -0.03
CA ARG A 818 23.70 -14.61 0.94
C ARG A 818 22.36 -14.98 0.32
N ILE A 819 22.01 -14.45 -0.87
CA ILE A 819 20.79 -14.86 -1.60
C ILE A 819 20.81 -16.36 -1.86
N ILE A 820 21.94 -16.90 -2.32
CA ILE A 820 22.09 -18.33 -2.62
C ILE A 820 21.92 -19.16 -1.35
N ASP A 821 22.53 -18.75 -0.24
CA ASP A 821 22.46 -19.47 1.03
C ASP A 821 21.05 -19.45 1.65
N ILE A 822 20.32 -18.34 1.53
CA ILE A 822 18.91 -18.27 1.93
C ILE A 822 18.07 -19.17 1.02
N CYS A 823 18.22 -19.09 -0.31
CA CYS A 823 17.50 -19.95 -1.26
C CYS A 823 17.74 -21.46 -1.02
N ARG A 824 18.92 -21.85 -0.52
CA ARG A 824 19.23 -23.24 -0.16
C ARG A 824 18.46 -23.71 1.06
N LYS A 825 18.22 -22.83 2.03
CA LYS A 825 17.49 -23.12 3.28
C LYS A 825 15.97 -22.98 3.10
N ASP A 826 15.55 -21.99 2.33
CA ASP A 826 14.17 -21.67 2.01
C ASP A 826 13.99 -21.60 0.49
N LYS A 827 13.37 -22.64 -0.07
CA LYS A 827 13.11 -22.75 -1.51
C LYS A 827 12.05 -21.76 -2.00
N GLU A 828 11.29 -21.14 -1.09
CA GLU A 828 10.24 -20.16 -1.40
C GLU A 828 10.74 -18.71 -1.38
N PHE A 829 11.96 -18.46 -0.88
CA PHE A 829 12.56 -17.13 -0.86
C PHE A 829 12.70 -16.52 -2.27
N ALA A 830 13.08 -17.35 -3.25
CA ALA A 830 13.17 -16.93 -4.65
C ALA A 830 11.82 -17.08 -5.37
N PRO A 831 11.49 -16.16 -6.31
CA PRO A 831 10.17 -16.14 -6.96
C PRO A 831 9.87 -17.35 -7.84
N ARG A 832 10.89 -18.08 -8.29
CA ARG A 832 10.77 -19.28 -9.15
C ARG A 832 11.95 -20.23 -8.92
N GLU A 833 11.71 -21.52 -9.15
CA GLU A 833 12.76 -22.53 -9.19
C GLU A 833 13.75 -22.24 -10.34
N GLY A 834 15.06 -22.37 -10.10
CA GLY A 834 16.12 -22.04 -11.06
C GLY A 834 16.69 -20.61 -10.97
N VAL A 835 16.04 -19.70 -10.24
CA VAL A 835 16.57 -18.33 -9.99
C VAL A 835 17.89 -18.37 -9.23
N ALA A 836 18.06 -19.31 -8.30
CA ALA A 836 19.32 -19.50 -7.58
C ALA A 836 20.50 -19.73 -8.53
N THR A 837 20.32 -20.52 -9.60
CA THR A 837 21.35 -20.75 -10.63
C THR A 837 21.68 -19.47 -11.41
N ALA A 838 20.67 -18.67 -11.75
CA ALA A 838 20.91 -17.37 -12.38
C ALA A 838 21.72 -16.43 -11.47
N ILE A 839 21.46 -16.46 -10.15
CA ILE A 839 22.22 -15.70 -9.17
C ILE A 839 23.65 -16.23 -9.02
N GLN A 840 23.88 -17.54 -9.07
CA GLN A 840 25.24 -18.10 -9.10
C GLN A 840 26.04 -17.62 -10.31
N ILE A 841 25.42 -17.49 -11.50
CA ILE A 841 26.09 -16.92 -12.69
C ILE A 841 26.43 -15.44 -12.46
N ARG A 842 25.54 -14.65 -11.83
CA ARG A 842 25.83 -13.24 -11.48
C ARG A 842 26.95 -13.13 -10.44
N LEU A 843 27.00 -14.03 -9.47
CA LEU A 843 28.10 -14.14 -8.52
C LEU A 843 29.43 -14.44 -9.24
N ALA A 844 29.45 -15.44 -10.13
CA ALA A 844 30.65 -15.76 -10.93
C ALA A 844 31.14 -14.55 -11.73
N ARG A 845 30.23 -13.77 -12.32
CA ARG A 845 30.56 -12.51 -13.00
C ARG A 845 31.24 -11.50 -12.07
N CYS A 846 30.74 -11.34 -10.85
CA CYS A 846 31.34 -10.44 -9.86
C CYS A 846 32.74 -10.91 -9.46
N ILE A 847 32.90 -12.21 -9.19
CA ILE A 847 34.17 -12.83 -8.83
C ILE A 847 35.19 -12.68 -9.98
N ARG A 848 34.76 -12.85 -11.25
CA ARG A 848 35.59 -12.58 -12.43
C ARG A 848 36.05 -11.12 -12.47
N ARG A 849 35.15 -10.16 -12.22
CA ARG A 849 35.51 -8.73 -12.20
C ARG A 849 36.50 -8.37 -11.09
N LEU A 850 36.50 -9.13 -9.99
CA LEU A 850 37.50 -9.06 -8.93
C LEU A 850 38.86 -9.71 -9.29
N GLY A 851 39.02 -10.23 -10.51
CA GLY A 851 40.25 -10.92 -10.95
C GLY A 851 40.39 -12.35 -10.42
N LYS A 852 39.40 -12.88 -9.68
CA LYS A 852 39.43 -14.23 -9.10
C LYS A 852 38.94 -15.26 -10.12
N TYR A 853 39.64 -15.40 -11.24
CA TYR A 853 39.16 -16.17 -12.40
C TYR A 853 38.94 -17.66 -12.10
N GLN A 854 39.81 -18.27 -11.30
CA GLN A 854 39.69 -19.68 -10.94
C GLN A 854 38.41 -19.95 -10.13
N ASP A 855 38.14 -19.14 -9.10
CA ASP A 855 36.92 -19.25 -8.28
C ASP A 855 35.65 -19.05 -9.12
N ALA A 856 35.66 -18.06 -10.01
CA ALA A 856 34.53 -17.80 -10.92
C ALA A 856 34.29 -19.01 -11.85
N LEU A 857 35.36 -19.59 -12.38
CA LEU A 857 35.27 -20.75 -13.26
C LEU A 857 34.79 -22.00 -12.53
N ASP A 858 35.24 -22.24 -11.30
CA ASP A 858 34.84 -23.40 -10.50
C ASP A 858 33.34 -23.36 -10.18
N LEU A 859 32.81 -22.18 -9.83
CA LEU A 859 31.36 -21.98 -9.65
C LEU A 859 30.57 -22.25 -10.94
N LEU A 860 31.06 -21.80 -12.09
CA LEU A 860 30.41 -22.04 -13.39
C LEU A 860 30.50 -23.51 -13.81
N VAL A 861 31.60 -24.19 -13.51
CA VAL A 861 31.78 -25.62 -13.77
C VAL A 861 30.81 -26.45 -12.93
N GLU A 862 30.57 -26.09 -11.67
CA GLU A 862 29.55 -26.74 -10.83
C GLU A 862 28.16 -26.65 -11.47
N ILE A 863 27.79 -25.46 -11.96
CA ILE A 863 26.51 -25.24 -12.66
C ILE A 863 26.45 -26.09 -13.94
N LEU A 864 27.50 -26.05 -14.75
CA LEU A 864 27.56 -26.75 -16.03
C LEU A 864 27.64 -28.27 -15.86
N ALA A 865 28.17 -28.79 -14.75
CA ALA A 865 28.14 -30.22 -14.46
C ALA A 865 26.71 -30.74 -14.28
N VAL A 866 25.79 -29.88 -13.79
CA VAL A 866 24.37 -30.19 -13.65
C VAL A 866 23.61 -29.94 -14.95
N ASN A 867 23.85 -28.79 -15.61
CA ASN A 867 23.22 -28.42 -16.87
C ASN A 867 24.27 -27.94 -17.90
N PRO A 868 24.88 -28.87 -18.67
CA PRO A 868 25.95 -28.55 -19.61
C PRO A 868 25.54 -27.62 -20.76
N ASP A 869 24.25 -27.59 -21.11
CA ASP A 869 23.72 -26.79 -22.22
C ASP A 869 23.25 -25.39 -21.78
N LEU A 870 23.44 -25.01 -20.50
CA LEU A 870 23.02 -23.70 -19.98
C LEU A 870 23.85 -22.55 -20.60
N LEU A 871 23.33 -21.97 -21.67
CA LEU A 871 24.03 -21.00 -22.51
C LEU A 871 24.62 -19.81 -21.73
N ASN A 872 23.87 -19.25 -20.77
CA ASN A 872 24.35 -18.12 -19.96
C ASN A 872 25.61 -18.47 -19.14
N ALA A 873 25.69 -19.69 -18.61
CA ALA A 873 26.88 -20.16 -17.90
C ALA A 873 28.04 -20.43 -18.86
N GLN A 874 27.77 -20.96 -20.07
CA GLN A 874 28.78 -21.15 -21.12
C GLN A 874 29.40 -19.82 -21.57
N ILE A 875 28.58 -18.79 -21.76
CA ILE A 875 29.01 -17.43 -22.14
C ILE A 875 29.88 -16.83 -21.03
N GLU A 876 29.42 -16.88 -19.77
CA GLU A 876 30.18 -16.31 -18.66
C GLU A 876 31.51 -17.05 -18.45
N ALA A 877 31.55 -18.39 -18.60
CA ALA A 877 32.79 -19.17 -18.51
C ALA A 877 33.78 -18.82 -19.63
N SER A 878 33.29 -18.59 -20.85
CA SER A 878 34.12 -18.17 -21.98
C SER A 878 34.68 -16.76 -21.77
N ARG A 879 33.90 -15.84 -21.18
CA ARG A 879 34.37 -14.52 -20.74
C ARG A 879 35.43 -14.62 -19.64
N THR A 880 35.26 -15.52 -18.66
CA THR A 880 36.26 -15.77 -17.62
C THR A 880 37.60 -16.20 -18.20
N TYR A 881 37.61 -17.13 -19.16
CA TYR A 881 38.85 -17.49 -19.86
C TYR A 881 39.44 -16.33 -20.67
N GLN A 882 38.60 -15.53 -21.33
CA GLN A 882 39.06 -14.39 -22.12
C GLN A 882 39.73 -13.31 -21.25
N ASP A 883 39.14 -12.99 -20.09
CA ASP A 883 39.72 -12.02 -19.17
C ASP A 883 40.99 -12.56 -18.52
N TRP A 884 40.99 -13.83 -18.10
CA TRP A 884 42.18 -14.50 -17.56
C TRP A 884 43.33 -14.53 -18.59
N GLY A 885 43.01 -14.58 -19.88
CA GLY A 885 43.95 -14.43 -20.98
C GLY A 885 44.82 -13.17 -20.92
N THR A 886 44.34 -12.10 -20.28
CA THR A 886 45.11 -10.84 -20.15
C THR A 886 46.33 -11.01 -19.25
N GLU A 887 46.25 -11.87 -18.23
CA GLU A 887 47.34 -12.19 -17.32
C GLU A 887 48.12 -13.42 -17.80
N GLN A 888 47.41 -14.39 -18.40
CA GLN A 888 47.97 -15.65 -18.87
C GLN A 888 47.51 -15.93 -20.31
N PRO A 889 48.26 -15.49 -21.34
CA PRO A 889 47.83 -15.51 -22.74
C PRO A 889 47.30 -16.85 -23.26
N GLY A 890 47.78 -17.98 -22.73
CA GLY A 890 47.29 -19.31 -23.08
C GLY A 890 45.78 -19.49 -22.85
N TYR A 891 45.16 -18.75 -21.92
CA TYR A 891 43.73 -18.82 -21.65
C TYR A 891 42.85 -18.25 -22.75
N TYR A 892 43.39 -17.42 -23.65
CA TYR A 892 42.67 -17.05 -24.88
C TYR A 892 42.33 -18.28 -25.74
N LEU A 893 43.20 -19.31 -25.74
CA LEU A 893 42.91 -20.54 -26.48
C LEU A 893 41.75 -21.33 -25.84
N PHE A 894 41.65 -21.35 -24.50
CA PHE A 894 40.50 -21.93 -23.81
C PHE A 894 39.22 -21.11 -24.05
N ALA A 895 39.31 -19.79 -24.09
CA ALA A 895 38.17 -18.93 -24.45
C ALA A 895 37.65 -19.23 -25.86
N ILE A 896 38.53 -19.55 -26.81
CA ILE A 896 38.16 -19.88 -28.19
C ILE A 896 37.60 -21.32 -28.28
N ARG A 897 38.32 -22.30 -27.73
CA ARG A 897 38.08 -23.73 -27.99
C ARG A 897 37.25 -24.45 -26.93
N GLY A 898 37.11 -23.85 -25.75
CA GLY A 898 36.57 -24.50 -24.57
C GLY A 898 37.64 -25.18 -23.71
N GLY A 899 37.23 -25.62 -22.52
CA GLY A 899 38.11 -26.15 -21.48
C GLY A 899 37.37 -27.09 -20.51
N ARG A 900 38.09 -27.59 -19.51
CA ARG A 900 37.62 -28.56 -18.49
C ARG A 900 36.99 -29.82 -19.11
N LYS A 901 37.84 -30.82 -19.37
CA LYS A 901 37.40 -32.11 -19.91
C LYS A 901 36.56 -32.85 -18.86
N THR A 902 35.43 -33.41 -19.27
CA THR A 902 34.61 -34.33 -18.46
C THR A 902 34.26 -35.55 -19.29
N GLN A 903 34.03 -36.68 -18.63
CA GLN A 903 33.63 -37.93 -19.26
C GLN A 903 32.12 -38.10 -19.12
N LEU A 904 31.43 -38.21 -20.24
CA LEU A 904 30.00 -38.52 -20.29
C LEU A 904 29.75 -39.99 -19.87
N LYS A 905 28.51 -40.32 -19.51
CA LYS A 905 28.11 -41.70 -19.12
C LYS A 905 28.37 -42.74 -20.21
N ASN A 906 28.44 -42.32 -21.47
CA ASN A 906 28.76 -43.16 -22.63
C ASN A 906 30.28 -43.33 -22.86
N GLY A 907 31.13 -42.80 -21.97
CA GLY A 907 32.58 -42.86 -22.07
C GLY A 907 33.24 -41.74 -22.89
N GLU A 908 32.47 -40.90 -23.58
CA GLU A 908 32.98 -39.81 -24.41
C GLU A 908 33.57 -38.67 -23.57
N ILE A 909 34.78 -38.22 -23.90
CA ILE A 909 35.41 -37.06 -23.25
C ILE A 909 35.01 -35.79 -24.00
N ILE A 910 34.24 -34.94 -23.34
CA ILE A 910 33.84 -33.63 -23.88
C ILE A 910 34.51 -32.49 -23.11
N TYR A 911 34.67 -31.34 -23.76
CA TYR A 911 34.88 -30.08 -23.03
C TYR A 911 33.56 -29.63 -22.42
N LEU A 912 33.52 -29.58 -21.08
CA LEU A 912 32.36 -29.12 -20.32
C LEU A 912 32.08 -27.64 -20.60
N VAL A 913 33.15 -26.83 -20.67
CA VAL A 913 33.07 -25.43 -21.10
C VAL A 913 33.32 -25.37 -22.60
N TRP A 914 32.42 -24.73 -23.35
CA TRP A 914 32.39 -24.76 -24.81
C TRP A 914 33.36 -23.81 -25.51
N GLY A 915 33.66 -22.67 -24.90
CA GLY A 915 34.36 -21.58 -25.59
C GLY A 915 33.51 -20.95 -26.70
N TRP A 916 33.99 -19.83 -27.23
CA TRP A 916 33.27 -19.02 -28.21
C TRP A 916 32.96 -19.77 -29.52
N ASN A 917 33.84 -20.68 -29.96
CA ASN A 917 33.61 -21.44 -31.20
C ASN A 917 32.34 -22.30 -31.11
N ARG A 918 32.22 -23.09 -30.04
CA ARG A 918 31.10 -24.02 -29.88
C ARG A 918 29.81 -23.29 -29.48
N ILE A 919 29.90 -22.17 -28.75
CA ILE A 919 28.77 -21.26 -28.55
C ILE A 919 28.22 -20.79 -29.90
N ALA A 920 29.08 -20.22 -30.77
CA ALA A 920 28.65 -19.73 -32.08
C ALA A 920 27.98 -20.83 -32.92
N ILE A 921 28.53 -22.05 -32.93
CA ILE A 921 27.92 -23.19 -33.63
C ILE A 921 26.53 -23.54 -33.07
N ARG A 922 26.37 -23.50 -31.75
CA ARG A 922 25.11 -23.88 -31.08
C ARG A 922 23.98 -22.87 -31.32
N VAL A 923 24.30 -21.58 -31.44
CA VAL A 923 23.29 -20.52 -31.62
C VAL A 923 23.09 -20.05 -33.06
N GLN A 924 23.89 -20.52 -34.03
CA GLN A 924 23.93 -19.96 -35.40
C GLN A 924 22.59 -19.95 -36.16
N TYR A 925 21.67 -20.86 -35.84
CA TYR A 925 20.35 -20.98 -36.48
C TYR A 925 19.21 -20.55 -35.56
N SER A 926 19.51 -19.99 -34.38
CA SER A 926 18.51 -19.58 -33.41
C SER A 926 18.26 -18.08 -33.53
N GLU A 927 17.11 -17.68 -34.04
CA GLU A 927 16.74 -16.27 -34.21
C GLU A 927 16.78 -15.48 -32.89
N PRO A 928 16.26 -16.00 -31.75
CA PRO A 928 16.36 -15.31 -30.45
C PRO A 928 17.81 -15.07 -29.98
N HIS A 929 18.77 -15.82 -30.49
CA HIS A 929 20.19 -15.75 -30.10
C HIS A 929 21.10 -15.18 -31.19
N LYS A 930 20.52 -14.47 -32.17
CA LYS A 930 21.27 -13.86 -33.27
C LYS A 930 22.39 -12.93 -32.75
N ASP A 931 22.12 -12.12 -31.75
CA ASP A 931 23.13 -11.23 -31.14
C ASP A 931 24.27 -12.03 -30.49
N THR A 932 23.94 -13.07 -29.72
CA THR A 932 24.91 -13.99 -29.10
C THR A 932 25.82 -14.66 -30.13
N TYR A 933 25.30 -14.98 -31.32
CA TYR A 933 26.12 -15.52 -32.41
C TYR A 933 27.22 -14.55 -32.83
N TYR A 934 26.86 -13.29 -33.13
CA TYR A 934 27.82 -12.27 -33.53
C TYR A 934 28.77 -11.92 -32.38
N GLN A 935 28.28 -11.88 -31.14
CA GLN A 935 29.10 -11.73 -29.95
C GLN A 935 30.16 -12.83 -29.84
N ALA A 936 29.79 -14.09 -30.01
CA ALA A 936 30.71 -15.22 -29.92
C ALA A 936 31.77 -15.16 -31.03
N LYS A 937 31.35 -14.85 -32.26
CA LYS A 937 32.25 -14.68 -33.40
C LYS A 937 33.21 -13.50 -33.25
N TYR A 938 32.72 -12.38 -32.72
CA TYR A 938 33.54 -11.22 -32.40
C TYR A 938 34.61 -11.58 -31.36
N ASN A 939 34.19 -12.19 -30.25
CA ASN A 939 35.12 -12.55 -29.18
C ASN A 939 36.10 -13.66 -29.59
N GLN A 940 35.72 -14.56 -30.49
CA GLN A 940 36.63 -15.52 -31.12
C GLN A 940 37.80 -14.79 -31.82
N ALA A 941 37.49 -13.85 -32.71
CA ALA A 941 38.51 -13.09 -33.44
C ALA A 941 39.35 -12.19 -32.50
N LEU A 942 38.69 -11.54 -31.54
CA LEU A 942 39.35 -10.70 -30.54
C LEU A 942 40.32 -11.51 -29.65
N CYS A 943 39.93 -12.69 -29.17
CA CYS A 943 40.80 -13.56 -28.38
C CYS A 943 42.03 -14.00 -29.19
N ARG A 944 41.86 -14.33 -30.47
CA ARG A 944 43.00 -14.68 -31.34
C ARG A 944 43.94 -13.50 -31.56
N LEU A 945 43.39 -12.31 -31.80
CA LEU A 945 44.19 -11.08 -31.90
C LEU A 945 45.01 -10.86 -30.63
N LYS A 946 44.37 -10.88 -29.46
CA LYS A 946 45.06 -10.67 -28.17
C LYS A 946 46.11 -11.75 -27.90
N TYR A 947 45.81 -13.01 -28.21
CA TYR A 947 46.79 -14.10 -28.12
C TYR A 947 47.99 -13.87 -29.05
N ALA A 948 47.74 -13.48 -30.30
CA ALA A 948 48.78 -13.20 -31.27
C ALA A 948 49.71 -12.05 -30.83
N MET A 949 49.16 -11.05 -30.13
CA MET A 949 49.94 -9.93 -29.61
C MET A 949 50.88 -10.33 -28.47
N ALA A 950 50.66 -11.47 -27.82
CA ALA A 950 51.57 -12.06 -26.83
C ALA A 950 52.59 -13.05 -27.43
N LEU A 951 52.60 -13.23 -28.75
CA LEU A 951 53.51 -14.10 -29.48
C LEU A 951 54.44 -13.28 -30.38
N ASP A 952 55.50 -13.91 -30.86
CA ASP A 952 56.48 -13.30 -31.77
C ASP A 952 56.64 -14.06 -33.10
N GLY A 953 57.23 -13.38 -34.07
CA GLY A 953 57.68 -13.96 -35.34
C GLY A 953 56.58 -14.69 -36.11
N LYS A 954 56.88 -15.93 -36.53
CA LYS A 954 55.99 -16.73 -37.39
C LYS A 954 54.66 -17.07 -36.70
N GLN A 955 54.67 -17.35 -35.40
CA GLN A 955 53.49 -17.76 -34.64
C GLN A 955 52.49 -16.61 -34.49
N LYS A 956 52.98 -15.38 -34.26
CA LYS A 956 52.15 -14.17 -34.28
C LYS A 956 51.42 -14.02 -35.60
N ASN A 957 52.16 -14.06 -36.71
CA ASN A 957 51.58 -13.89 -38.05
C ASN A 957 50.57 -14.99 -38.38
N GLU A 958 50.80 -16.23 -37.94
CA GLU A 958 49.85 -17.32 -38.10
C GLU A 958 48.54 -17.07 -37.35
N GLN A 959 48.61 -16.67 -36.07
CA GLN A 959 47.40 -16.37 -35.29
C GLN A 959 46.64 -15.15 -35.83
N LEU A 960 47.35 -14.11 -36.30
CA LEU A 960 46.73 -12.95 -36.93
C LEU A 960 46.01 -13.32 -38.23
N ARG A 961 46.60 -14.16 -39.09
CA ARG A 961 45.93 -14.64 -40.31
C ARG A 961 44.68 -15.47 -40.00
N LEU A 962 44.73 -16.30 -38.95
CA LEU A 962 43.55 -17.04 -38.49
C LEU A 962 42.45 -16.09 -37.98
N ALA A 963 42.82 -15.05 -37.23
CA ALA A 963 41.88 -14.03 -36.76
C ALA A 963 41.24 -13.24 -37.93
N GLU A 964 42.04 -12.86 -38.94
CA GLU A 964 41.55 -12.22 -40.16
C GLU A 964 40.57 -13.14 -40.90
N SER A 965 40.94 -14.41 -41.09
CA SER A 965 40.08 -15.40 -41.74
C SER A 965 38.75 -15.61 -41.01
N ASP A 966 38.74 -15.58 -39.67
CA ASP A 966 37.52 -15.72 -38.87
C ASP A 966 36.52 -14.58 -39.17
N ILE A 967 37.00 -13.34 -39.31
CA ILE A 967 36.15 -12.18 -39.63
C ILE A 967 35.70 -12.21 -41.10
N LEU A 968 36.61 -12.46 -42.04
CA LEU A 968 36.29 -12.47 -43.46
C LEU A 968 35.32 -13.58 -43.85
N LEU A 969 35.35 -14.72 -43.16
CA LEU A 969 34.39 -15.80 -43.36
C LEU A 969 32.97 -15.35 -42.98
N ILE A 970 32.82 -14.58 -41.90
CA ILE A 970 31.51 -14.06 -41.48
C ILE A 970 31.00 -13.06 -42.52
N LEU A 971 31.85 -12.11 -42.95
CA LEU A 971 31.50 -11.15 -44.00
C LEU A 971 31.01 -11.85 -45.27
N LYS A 972 31.68 -12.95 -45.67
CA LYS A 972 31.28 -13.74 -46.84
C LYS A 972 29.95 -14.48 -46.66
N LEU A 973 29.72 -15.06 -45.48
CA LEU A 973 28.52 -15.86 -45.20
C LEU A 973 27.29 -15.02 -44.82
N ARG A 974 27.52 -13.87 -44.18
CA ARG A 974 26.51 -12.96 -43.63
C ARG A 974 26.99 -11.51 -43.79
N PRO A 975 26.82 -10.91 -44.99
CA PRO A 975 27.30 -9.56 -45.28
C PRO A 975 26.69 -8.46 -44.40
N ASP A 976 25.50 -8.70 -43.84
CA ASP A 976 24.86 -7.79 -42.89
C ASP A 976 25.61 -7.69 -41.54
N MET A 977 26.45 -8.70 -41.22
CA MET A 977 27.30 -8.77 -40.03
C MET A 977 26.60 -8.50 -38.69
N GLY A 978 25.27 -8.69 -38.62
CA GLY A 978 24.49 -8.43 -37.40
C GLY A 978 24.08 -6.96 -37.24
N GLY A 979 24.16 -6.16 -38.30
CA GLY A 979 23.80 -4.75 -38.31
C GLY A 979 25.00 -3.82 -38.03
N ARG A 980 24.72 -2.50 -38.03
CA ARG A 980 25.75 -1.45 -38.02
C ARG A 980 26.67 -1.51 -36.81
N THR A 981 26.14 -1.85 -35.64
CA THR A 981 26.91 -1.92 -34.39
C THR A 981 28.00 -2.99 -34.46
N TRP A 982 27.62 -4.22 -34.80
CA TRP A 982 28.57 -5.34 -34.94
C TRP A 982 29.55 -5.10 -36.08
N TYR A 983 29.07 -4.60 -37.23
CA TYR A 983 29.93 -4.24 -38.36
C TYR A 983 31.09 -3.35 -37.93
N ASN A 984 30.81 -2.27 -37.20
CA ASN A 984 31.83 -1.34 -36.74
C ASN A 984 32.82 -1.99 -35.75
N GLN A 985 32.35 -2.88 -34.87
CA GLN A 985 33.20 -3.60 -33.93
C GLN A 985 34.14 -4.58 -34.65
N PHE A 986 33.61 -5.36 -35.62
CA PHE A 986 34.42 -6.25 -36.43
C PHE A 986 35.43 -5.49 -37.30
N ASP A 987 35.05 -4.35 -37.88
CA ASP A 987 35.95 -3.48 -38.64
C ASP A 987 37.12 -2.98 -37.80
N GLN A 988 36.85 -2.55 -36.56
CA GLN A 988 37.91 -2.12 -35.64
C GLN A 988 38.91 -3.25 -35.34
N VAL A 989 38.42 -4.46 -35.03
CA VAL A 989 39.29 -5.61 -34.75
C VAL A 989 40.05 -6.03 -36.01
N LEU A 990 39.41 -6.05 -37.17
CA LEU A 990 40.04 -6.38 -38.45
C LEU A 990 41.17 -5.40 -38.81
N LYS A 991 40.94 -4.10 -38.62
CA LYS A 991 41.98 -3.07 -38.84
C LYS A 991 43.19 -3.29 -37.93
N GLN A 992 42.98 -3.67 -36.67
CA GLN A 992 44.07 -4.00 -35.75
C GLN A 992 44.83 -5.26 -36.18
N ILE A 993 44.12 -6.31 -36.61
CA ILE A 993 44.73 -7.54 -37.13
C ILE A 993 45.60 -7.24 -38.36
N GLN A 994 45.04 -6.53 -39.34
CA GLN A 994 45.71 -6.17 -40.59
C GLN A 994 46.88 -5.22 -40.37
N ALA A 995 46.78 -4.32 -39.40
CA ALA A 995 47.91 -3.52 -38.94
C ALA A 995 49.05 -4.39 -38.41
N GLY A 996 48.72 -5.38 -37.57
CA GLY A 996 49.70 -6.34 -37.05
C GLY A 996 50.35 -7.23 -38.13
N LEU A 997 49.65 -7.45 -39.25
CA LEU A 997 50.15 -8.17 -40.44
C LEU A 997 50.95 -7.28 -41.42
N GLY A 998 51.04 -5.97 -41.17
CA GLY A 998 51.75 -5.04 -42.05
C GLY A 998 50.98 -4.61 -43.31
N VAL A 999 49.65 -4.80 -43.36
CA VAL A 999 48.81 -4.33 -44.47
C VAL A 999 48.79 -2.80 -44.49
N ALA A 1000 48.90 -2.17 -45.67
CA ALA A 1000 48.85 -0.71 -45.82
C ALA A 1000 47.51 -0.12 -45.34
N ALA A 1001 47.53 1.06 -44.70
CA ALA A 1001 46.37 1.62 -44.00
C ALA A 1001 45.14 1.87 -44.89
N ASP A 1002 45.37 2.25 -46.15
CA ASP A 1002 44.37 2.45 -47.21
C ASP A 1002 43.69 1.14 -47.65
N LYS A 1003 44.28 -0.01 -47.31
CA LYS A 1003 43.78 -1.35 -47.64
C LYS A 1003 43.20 -2.10 -46.42
N ARG A 1004 43.02 -1.42 -45.27
CA ARG A 1004 42.49 -2.05 -44.04
C ARG A 1004 40.98 -1.91 -43.89
N GLY A 1005 40.39 -2.86 -43.19
CA GLY A 1005 38.99 -2.84 -42.75
C GLY A 1005 38.02 -3.57 -43.68
N LEU A 1006 36.77 -3.66 -43.24
CA LEU A 1006 35.70 -4.40 -43.92
C LEU A 1006 35.37 -3.81 -45.28
N ALA A 1007 35.34 -2.47 -45.42
CA ALA A 1007 35.06 -1.83 -46.71
C ALA A 1007 36.11 -2.16 -47.79
N ALA A 1008 37.39 -2.31 -47.41
CA ALA A 1008 38.43 -2.74 -48.34
C ALA A 1008 38.27 -4.23 -48.70
N ALA A 1009 37.91 -5.07 -47.72
CA ALA A 1009 37.63 -6.48 -47.95
C ALA A 1009 36.39 -6.70 -48.85
N GLU A 1010 35.32 -5.94 -48.67
CA GLU A 1010 34.12 -5.97 -49.52
C GLU A 1010 34.45 -5.62 -50.97
N LYS A 1011 35.26 -4.58 -51.20
CA LYS A 1011 35.75 -4.23 -52.55
C LYS A 1011 36.57 -5.34 -53.17
N ALA A 1012 37.41 -6.02 -52.39
CA ALA A 1012 38.22 -7.15 -52.87
C ALA A 1012 37.38 -8.40 -53.15
N ILE A 1013 36.25 -8.59 -52.45
CA ILE A 1013 35.30 -9.69 -52.67
C ILE A 1013 34.41 -9.39 -53.89
N SER A 1014 33.94 -8.15 -54.05
CA SER A 1014 33.06 -7.72 -55.16
C SER A 1014 33.80 -7.51 -56.49
N GLY A 1015 35.09 -7.18 -56.48
CA GLY A 1015 35.92 -7.08 -57.69
C GLY A 1015 36.44 -8.41 -58.25
N LYS A 1016 35.97 -9.56 -57.73
CA LYS A 1016 36.32 -10.92 -58.18
C LYS A 1016 35.17 -11.67 -58.86
N THR A 1017 34.05 -11.02 -59.10
CA THR A 1017 32.99 -11.42 -60.04
C THR A 1017 33.10 -10.58 -61.29
#